data_AF-A0A960E6Z1-F1
#
_entry.id   AF-A0A960E6Z1-F1
#
_cell.length_a   1.000
_cell.length_b   1.000
_cell.length_c   1.000
_cell.angle_alpha   90.00
_cell.angle_beta   90.00
_cell.angle_gamma   90.00
#
_symmetry.space_group_name_H-M   'P 1'
#
loop_
_entity.id
_entity.type
_entity.pdbx_description
1 polymer ?
#
loop_
_entity_poly.entity_id
_entity_poly.type
_entity_poly.pdbx_seq_one_letter_code
_entity_poly.pdbx_strand_id
1 'polypeptide(L)'
;MVGSHTLRRRDRGAGVDRDDGASGGPGHAALELQQLIGNRAVARLAEDGTAPQPVSESAAIGESGQAWIRPGDRGPEVARVRAILDSTGVAGTPLGEGDLYDAEMLAAVRAFQTERGLDPDGIIGPLTWEAIDRESDTAAEVVETGTDHIGDADRPTDTELTAIEQALNPTSTGGGTGPAQDWDGRNDPAARDALRSELHTALQAHLDERTPSMVEREQAKAAGNVLSTQEQEGAGRAAKASVDAVFGAIASSAALTQSQEQARAAFDFTAGVNLLDASDTNVRTPNPPDLAGWMADTDDAAQEVQQRHHFNRSRSGQGEGPFFETLIAEFIAQGSNQVDLTRYDQYGFAFARPGPQVLTQTAVTTSDEFSNVPAQPGGLSDAERRRRWTVWQTLVHEYIHTLAHPEFERSHGGKRTLTEGMCELFTREVLLTEGQIAESQADGDVARRIEIEGGDLPGFDARFVREYDSGEYTGYVNRVDQIVAQVGMDAARAAFFLGHVELIGLVPGGAGEVVDPTSPQAAQVLGPDRVVVPSVITTANGVSILTGAPVGDIVAANPGLDANSPLPASAHSEGIEVPGTSHHRVLTARGRTERASETRADIATQHGITEAALVRANPSLNHREPREGEWLLIPVH
;
A
#
# COMPACT_ATOMS: atom_id res chain seq x y z
N MET A 1 56.54 -26.08 -31.43
CA MET A 1 57.95 -26.33 -31.76
C MET A 1 58.81 -25.33 -30.99
N VAL A 2 59.88 -25.86 -30.43
CA VAL A 2 60.92 -25.30 -29.55
C VAL A 2 61.49 -23.92 -29.96
N GLY A 3 61.93 -23.13 -28.95
CA GLY A 3 62.96 -22.08 -29.04
C GLY A 3 62.63 -20.87 -28.16
N SER A 4 63.13 -20.64 -26.93
CA SER A 4 64.49 -20.69 -26.39
C SER A 4 65.51 -19.87 -27.19
N HIS A 5 65.84 -18.65 -26.71
CA HIS A 5 67.20 -18.11 -26.46
C HIS A 5 67.23 -16.56 -26.53
N THR A 6 67.51 -15.85 -25.43
CA THR A 6 68.82 -15.45 -24.86
C THR A 6 69.34 -14.12 -25.45
N LEU A 7 69.54 -13.11 -24.59
CA LEU A 7 70.75 -12.25 -24.46
C LEU A 7 70.41 -11.03 -23.57
N ARG A 8 70.74 -11.04 -22.27
CA ARG A 8 72.00 -10.66 -21.59
C ARG A 8 72.37 -9.16 -21.61
N ARG A 9 72.35 -8.61 -20.38
CA ARG A 9 73.37 -7.79 -19.70
C ARG A 9 73.61 -6.33 -20.16
N ARG A 10 73.44 -5.40 -19.20
CA ARG A 10 74.54 -4.99 -18.32
C ARG A 10 74.07 -4.33 -17.01
N ASP A 11 74.72 -4.78 -15.94
CA ASP A 11 74.60 -4.40 -14.53
C ASP A 11 75.19 -3.02 -14.20
N ARG A 12 74.60 -2.40 -13.15
CA ARG A 12 75.20 -1.88 -11.90
C ARG A 12 74.52 -0.55 -11.51
N GLY A 13 74.00 -0.33 -10.32
CA GLY A 13 73.92 -1.17 -9.13
C GLY A 13 73.29 -0.40 -7.97
N ALA A 14 72.63 -1.18 -7.11
CA ALA A 14 72.45 -1.03 -5.66
C ALA A 14 71.90 0.30 -5.07
N GLY A 15 70.67 0.20 -4.58
CA GLY A 15 70.05 1.07 -3.58
C GLY A 15 68.68 0.51 -3.19
N VAL A 16 68.67 -0.56 -2.39
CA VAL A 16 67.46 -1.24 -1.88
C VAL A 16 67.09 -0.61 -0.55
N ASP A 17 65.85 -0.11 -0.42
CA ASP A 17 64.93 -0.58 0.62
C ASP A 17 63.49 -0.08 0.32
N ARG A 18 62.59 -1.06 0.11
CA ARG A 18 61.15 -1.19 0.43
C ARG A 18 60.17 -0.09 -0.03
N ASP A 19 58.91 -0.37 -0.34
CA ASP A 19 58.15 -1.47 -0.98
C ASP A 19 56.78 -0.83 -1.31
N ASP A 20 56.04 -1.43 -2.22
CA ASP A 20 54.59 -1.25 -2.44
C ASP A 20 54.08 0.04 -3.14
N GLY A 21 54.00 -0.06 -4.47
CA GLY A 21 53.10 0.74 -5.30
C GLY A 21 51.85 -0.05 -5.71
N ALA A 22 50.69 0.62 -5.66
CA ALA A 22 49.51 0.23 -6.43
C ALA A 22 48.63 1.45 -6.76
N SER A 23 48.60 1.80 -8.06
CA SER A 23 47.49 2.33 -8.88
C SER A 23 46.30 3.06 -8.22
N GLY A 24 46.12 4.36 -8.54
CA GLY A 24 44.89 5.13 -8.29
C GLY A 24 44.15 5.51 -9.59
N GLY A 25 42.91 5.05 -9.72
CA GLY A 25 41.95 5.34 -10.80
C GLY A 25 41.00 6.52 -10.50
N PRO A 26 39.88 6.66 -11.23
CA PRO A 26 39.13 7.89 -11.44
C PRO A 26 38.29 8.31 -10.22
N GLY A 27 38.94 8.91 -9.22
CA GLY A 27 38.29 9.55 -8.06
C GLY A 27 38.63 11.04 -7.91
N HIS A 28 39.56 11.57 -8.71
CA HIS A 28 40.10 12.92 -8.51
C HIS A 28 39.40 14.03 -9.32
N ALA A 29 38.62 13.70 -10.36
CA ALA A 29 37.97 14.72 -11.20
C ALA A 29 36.64 15.27 -10.63
N ALA A 30 35.96 14.52 -9.74
CA ALA A 30 34.73 14.97 -9.09
C ALA A 30 34.99 15.89 -7.87
N LEU A 31 36.11 15.68 -7.17
CA LEU A 31 36.51 16.51 -6.04
C LEU A 31 36.98 17.93 -6.45
N GLU A 32 37.57 18.06 -7.65
CA GLU A 32 38.00 19.36 -8.19
C GLU A 32 36.84 20.22 -8.75
N LEU A 33 35.72 19.59 -9.17
CA LEU A 33 34.51 20.30 -9.64
C LEU A 33 33.63 20.81 -8.48
N GLN A 34 33.62 20.13 -7.33
CA GLN A 34 32.88 20.57 -6.13
C GLN A 34 33.52 21.80 -5.47
N GLN A 35 34.85 21.95 -5.58
CA GLN A 35 35.60 23.10 -5.02
C GLN A 35 35.47 24.39 -5.86
N LEU A 36 35.00 24.32 -7.12
CA LEU A 36 34.95 25.50 -8.00
C LEU A 36 33.60 26.27 -7.96
N ILE A 37 32.50 25.61 -7.57
CA ILE A 37 31.17 26.24 -7.46
C ILE A 37 30.98 26.89 -6.09
N GLY A 38 31.41 26.23 -5.01
CA GLY A 38 31.34 26.78 -3.64
C GLY A 38 32.17 28.06 -3.47
N ASN A 39 33.35 28.13 -4.10
CA ASN A 39 34.24 29.29 -3.99
C ASN A 39 33.79 30.51 -4.83
N ARG A 40 32.90 30.34 -5.82
CA ARG A 40 32.32 31.45 -6.60
C ARG A 40 31.14 32.13 -5.93
N ALA A 41 30.45 31.45 -5.00
CA ALA A 41 29.41 32.06 -4.17
C ALA A 41 30.03 32.94 -3.06
N VAL A 42 31.12 32.47 -2.43
CA VAL A 42 31.86 33.21 -1.39
C VAL A 42 32.51 34.49 -1.94
N ALA A 43 32.99 34.47 -3.19
CA ALA A 43 33.57 35.66 -3.83
C ALA A 43 32.55 36.77 -4.17
N ARG A 44 31.24 36.45 -4.27
CA ARG A 44 30.18 37.46 -4.51
C ARG A 44 29.64 38.11 -3.24
N LEU A 45 29.95 37.56 -2.06
CA LEU A 45 29.65 38.15 -0.76
C LEU A 45 30.79 39.05 -0.22
N ALA A 46 31.93 39.10 -0.93
CA ALA A 46 33.13 39.82 -0.49
C ALA A 46 33.33 41.21 -1.15
N GLU A 47 32.42 41.68 -2.01
CA GLU A 47 32.57 42.97 -2.72
C GLU A 47 31.71 44.13 -2.18
N ASP A 48 30.74 43.91 -1.28
CA ASP A 48 30.02 45.00 -0.61
C ASP A 48 30.51 45.17 0.83
N GLY A 49 31.56 45.98 0.98
CA GLY A 49 32.13 46.36 2.26
C GLY A 49 31.23 47.33 3.02
N THR A 50 30.63 46.87 4.12
CA THR A 50 30.29 47.71 5.27
C THR A 50 30.66 46.97 6.56
N ALA A 51 31.31 47.68 7.50
CA ALA A 51 31.95 47.16 8.71
C ALA A 51 30.97 46.57 9.76
N PRO A 52 31.46 45.79 10.75
CA PRO A 52 30.68 44.75 11.42
C PRO A 52 29.82 45.27 12.58
N GLN A 53 28.63 44.68 12.70
CA GLN A 53 27.82 44.66 13.93
C GLN A 53 27.95 43.25 14.56
N PRO A 54 27.80 43.11 15.89
CA PRO A 54 28.16 41.89 16.60
C PRO A 54 27.34 40.68 16.14
N VAL A 55 28.01 39.53 16.06
CA VAL A 55 27.46 38.25 15.62
C VAL A 55 26.21 37.85 16.41
N SER A 56 25.09 37.70 15.71
CA SER A 56 24.02 36.80 16.09
C SER A 56 24.37 35.42 15.53
N GLU A 57 24.99 34.56 16.34
CA GLU A 57 25.05 33.13 16.04
C GLU A 57 23.65 32.55 16.26
N SER A 58 23.00 32.25 15.14
CA SER A 58 21.65 31.69 15.07
C SER A 58 21.66 30.25 15.59
N ALA A 59 20.72 29.96 16.49
CA ALA A 59 20.29 28.61 16.82
C ALA A 59 20.12 27.78 15.55
N ALA A 60 20.60 26.52 15.57
CA ALA A 60 20.37 25.61 14.46
C ALA A 60 18.87 25.27 14.45
N ILE A 61 18.15 25.66 13.41
CA ILE A 61 16.74 25.28 13.23
C ILE A 61 16.69 23.75 13.16
N GLY A 62 15.96 23.12 14.08
CA GLY A 62 15.63 21.69 13.99
C GLY A 62 14.52 21.50 12.97
N GLU A 63 14.49 20.35 12.29
CA GLU A 63 13.55 20.07 11.20
C GLU A 63 12.07 19.95 11.66
N SER A 64 11.78 20.08 12.95
CA SER A 64 10.42 20.35 13.47
C SER A 64 9.94 21.79 13.21
N GLY A 65 10.77 22.63 12.58
CA GLY A 65 10.56 24.06 12.45
C GLY A 65 11.00 24.86 13.69
N GLN A 66 11.29 24.19 14.81
CA GLN A 66 11.77 24.81 16.05
C GLN A 66 13.29 24.62 16.21
N ALA A 67 13.99 25.69 16.59
CA ALA A 67 15.44 25.66 16.73
C ALA A 67 15.90 24.90 17.98
N TRP A 68 16.97 24.13 17.84
CA TRP A 68 17.67 23.55 18.98
C TRP A 68 18.34 24.68 19.75
N ILE A 69 17.98 24.84 21.02
CA ILE A 69 18.54 25.87 21.89
C ILE A 69 19.55 25.24 22.85
N ARG A 70 20.77 25.79 22.89
CA ARG A 70 21.92 25.31 23.67
C ARG A 70 22.56 26.45 24.48
N PRO A 71 23.31 26.13 25.55
CA PRO A 71 24.00 27.14 26.34
C PRO A 71 24.86 28.07 25.47
N GLY A 72 24.68 29.38 25.63
CA GLY A 72 25.31 30.42 24.83
C GLY A 72 24.42 31.03 23.74
N ASP A 73 23.36 30.32 23.30
CA ASP A 73 22.43 30.84 22.30
C ASP A 73 21.69 32.08 22.81
N ARG A 74 21.29 32.95 21.87
CA ARG A 74 20.53 34.17 22.17
C ARG A 74 19.34 34.36 21.25
N GLY A 75 18.27 34.93 21.76
CA GLY A 75 17.16 35.40 20.93
C GLY A 75 15.78 35.35 21.58
N PRO A 76 14.73 35.68 20.81
CA PRO A 76 13.36 35.73 21.32
C PRO A 76 12.87 34.37 21.82
N GLU A 77 13.28 33.26 21.19
CA GLU A 77 12.92 31.91 21.65
C GLU A 77 13.53 31.57 23.01
N VAL A 78 14.77 32.01 23.26
CA VAL A 78 15.40 31.84 24.58
C VAL A 78 14.63 32.62 25.65
N ALA A 79 14.23 33.86 25.33
CA ALA A 79 13.41 34.68 26.22
C ALA A 79 12.03 34.05 26.49
N ARG A 80 11.40 33.46 25.46
CA ARG A 80 10.14 32.70 25.60
C ARG A 80 10.32 31.54 26.56
N VAL A 81 11.35 30.71 26.38
CA VAL A 81 11.60 29.56 27.25
C VAL A 81 11.88 29.99 28.68
N ARG A 82 12.68 31.04 28.92
CA ARG A 82 12.92 31.58 30.28
C ARG A 82 11.61 31.93 30.97
N ALA A 83 10.72 32.64 30.29
CA ALA A 83 9.42 33.03 30.84
C ALA A 83 8.54 31.81 31.17
N ILE A 84 8.54 30.78 30.31
CA ILE A 84 7.78 29.56 30.55
C ILE A 84 8.37 28.80 31.75
N LEU A 85 9.68 28.59 31.82
CA LEU A 85 10.33 27.93 32.97
C LEU A 85 10.02 28.65 34.29
N ASP A 86 10.04 29.99 34.29
CA ASP A 86 9.67 30.78 35.47
C ASP A 86 8.22 30.54 35.91
N SER A 87 7.32 30.26 34.96
CA SER A 87 5.92 29.93 35.25
C SER A 87 5.74 28.51 35.80
N THR A 88 6.64 27.57 35.45
CA THR A 88 6.56 26.18 35.97
C THR A 88 7.09 26.05 37.40
N GLY A 89 7.90 27.01 37.87
CA GLY A 89 8.44 27.01 39.24
C GLY A 89 9.48 25.92 39.51
N VAL A 90 10.14 25.41 38.47
CA VAL A 90 11.19 24.37 38.59
C VAL A 90 12.40 24.90 39.37
N ALA A 91 13.18 23.99 39.95
CA ALA A 91 14.38 24.37 40.69
C ALA A 91 15.34 25.21 39.83
N GLY A 92 15.76 26.38 40.33
CA GLY A 92 16.62 27.33 39.60
C GLY A 92 15.87 28.53 39.00
N THR A 93 14.55 28.59 39.13
CA THR A 93 13.71 29.74 38.77
C THR A 93 13.44 30.64 39.99
N PRO A 94 13.08 31.94 39.81
CA PRO A 94 12.97 32.66 38.54
C PRO A 94 14.34 33.03 37.93
N LEU A 95 14.42 32.99 36.60
CA LEU A 95 15.60 33.29 35.78
C LEU A 95 15.69 34.77 35.39
N GLY A 96 14.59 35.53 35.54
CA GLY A 96 14.52 36.95 35.21
C GLY A 96 14.46 37.25 33.70
N GLU A 97 14.25 38.52 33.36
CA GLU A 97 14.19 38.97 31.97
C GLU A 97 15.57 38.87 31.27
N GLY A 98 15.59 38.29 30.07
CA GLY A 98 16.81 38.16 29.27
C GLY A 98 16.61 37.29 28.04
N ASP A 99 17.55 37.35 27.11
CA ASP A 99 17.53 36.60 25.85
C ASP A 99 18.70 35.64 25.69
N LEU A 100 19.57 35.47 26.71
CA LEU A 100 20.75 34.60 26.69
C LEU A 100 20.48 33.27 27.37
N TYR A 101 20.95 32.17 26.78
CA TYR A 101 20.99 30.89 27.47
C TYR A 101 22.25 30.81 28.34
N ASP A 102 22.13 31.29 29.58
CA ASP A 102 23.21 31.33 30.57
C ASP A 102 23.25 30.08 31.49
N ALA A 103 24.19 30.08 32.44
CA ALA A 103 24.38 28.96 33.36
C ALA A 103 23.20 28.76 34.34
N GLU A 104 22.45 29.83 34.65
CA GLU A 104 21.27 29.76 35.51
C GLU A 104 20.13 29.09 34.76
N MET A 105 19.87 29.51 33.51
CA MET A 105 18.92 28.85 32.63
C MET A 105 19.32 27.38 32.38
N LEU A 106 20.61 27.06 32.30
CA LEU A 106 21.06 25.66 32.11
C LEU A 106 20.69 24.79 33.30
N ALA A 107 20.84 25.30 34.52
CA ALA A 107 20.42 24.60 35.72
C ALA A 107 18.90 24.39 35.74
N ALA A 108 18.12 25.42 35.39
CA ALA A 108 16.66 25.36 35.33
C ALA A 108 16.15 24.41 34.24
N VAL A 109 16.76 24.40 33.04
CA VAL A 109 16.39 23.47 31.96
C VAL A 109 16.67 22.02 32.38
N ARG A 110 17.80 21.75 33.02
CA ARG A 110 18.10 20.40 33.54
C ARG A 110 17.14 19.96 34.64
N ALA A 111 16.74 20.87 35.52
CA ALA A 111 15.72 20.62 36.52
C ALA A 111 14.37 20.31 35.87
N PHE A 112 13.95 21.13 34.91
CA PHE A 112 12.74 20.91 34.12
C PHE A 112 12.76 19.56 33.40
N GLN A 113 13.82 19.25 32.66
CA GLN A 113 13.98 17.94 31.98
C GLN A 113 13.89 16.77 32.98
N THR A 114 14.55 16.88 34.14
CA THR A 114 14.47 15.86 35.20
C THR A 114 13.04 15.69 35.71
N GLU A 115 12.35 16.80 36.02
CA GLU A 115 10.97 16.78 36.52
C GLU A 115 9.98 16.22 35.48
N ARG A 116 10.30 16.34 34.19
CA ARG A 116 9.50 15.80 33.07
C ARG A 116 9.93 14.39 32.61
N GLY A 117 10.91 13.78 33.28
CA GLY A 117 11.38 12.42 32.95
C GLY A 117 12.18 12.32 31.66
N LEU A 118 12.75 13.43 31.19
CA LEU A 118 13.65 13.54 30.05
C LEU A 118 15.12 13.47 30.50
N ASP A 119 16.05 13.25 29.57
CA ASP A 119 17.49 13.34 29.83
C ASP A 119 17.87 14.79 30.22
N PRO A 120 18.46 15.04 31.39
CA PRO A 120 18.84 16.39 31.84
C PRO A 120 20.15 16.86 31.18
N ASP A 121 20.21 16.82 29.86
CA ASP A 121 21.38 17.22 29.07
C ASP A 121 21.57 18.75 29.05
N GLY A 122 20.48 19.50 29.25
CA GLY A 122 20.44 20.97 29.15
C GLY A 122 20.27 21.47 27.71
N ILE A 123 19.88 20.63 26.76
CA ILE A 123 19.61 21.01 25.38
C ILE A 123 18.10 21.03 25.17
N ILE A 124 17.57 22.15 24.69
CA ILE A 124 16.15 22.25 24.35
C ILE A 124 15.98 21.74 22.91
N GLY A 125 15.79 20.42 22.79
CA GLY A 125 15.45 19.72 21.56
C GLY A 125 13.95 19.40 21.46
N PRO A 126 13.49 18.61 20.46
CA PRO A 126 12.07 18.37 20.20
C PRO A 126 11.25 17.91 21.41
N LEU A 127 11.80 17.00 22.24
CA LEU A 127 11.12 16.51 23.44
C LEU A 127 10.98 17.59 24.53
N THR A 128 12.01 18.42 24.71
CA THR A 128 11.97 19.52 25.69
C THR A 128 11.06 20.63 25.22
N TRP A 129 11.06 20.94 23.92
CA TRP A 129 10.12 21.87 23.32
C TRP A 129 8.68 21.43 23.50
N GLU A 130 8.35 20.18 23.18
CA GLU A 130 7.02 19.63 23.38
C GLU A 130 6.58 19.75 24.86
N ALA A 131 7.49 19.44 25.79
CA ALA A 131 7.20 19.59 27.22
C ALA A 131 6.96 21.06 27.61
N ILE A 132 7.72 22.01 27.06
CA ILE A 132 7.57 23.45 27.28
C ILE A 132 6.24 23.96 26.70
N ASP A 133 5.89 23.52 25.49
CA ASP A 133 4.70 23.99 24.79
C ASP A 133 3.42 23.55 25.52
N ARG A 134 3.41 22.34 26.09
CA ARG A 134 2.32 21.86 26.97
C ARG A 134 2.11 22.71 28.24
N GLU A 135 3.14 23.40 28.72
CA GLU A 135 3.03 24.29 29.90
C GLU A 135 2.54 25.69 29.54
N SER A 136 2.70 26.08 28.27
CA SER A 136 2.47 27.46 27.85
C SER A 136 0.99 27.80 27.57
N ASP A 137 0.09 26.82 27.60
CA ASP A 137 -1.37 26.94 27.35
C ASP A 137 -1.75 27.73 26.08
N THR A 138 -0.79 28.04 25.21
CA THR A 138 -1.05 28.32 23.81
C THR A 138 -1.46 27.00 23.22
N ALA A 139 -2.79 26.81 23.12
CA ALA A 139 -3.40 25.83 22.24
C ALA A 139 -2.51 25.73 21.01
N ALA A 140 -1.90 24.55 20.81
CA ALA A 140 -1.26 24.22 19.57
C ALA A 140 -2.19 24.77 18.48
N GLU A 141 -1.68 25.67 17.64
CA GLU A 141 -2.34 25.95 16.38
C GLU A 141 -2.71 24.56 15.86
N VAL A 142 -4.02 24.29 15.77
CA VAL A 142 -4.51 22.97 15.35
C VAL A 142 -4.01 22.89 13.91
N VAL A 143 -2.79 22.38 13.75
CA VAL A 143 -2.28 21.95 12.47
C VAL A 143 -3.31 20.91 12.09
N GLU A 144 -4.13 21.21 11.10
CA GLU A 144 -5.01 20.22 10.51
C GLU A 144 -4.11 19.04 10.17
N THR A 145 -4.17 18.03 11.03
CA THR A 145 -3.62 16.72 10.78
C THR A 145 -4.40 16.18 9.59
N GLY A 146 -3.68 15.64 8.61
CA GLY A 146 -4.30 15.06 7.43
C GLY A 146 -5.25 13.94 7.82
N THR A 147 -5.99 13.41 6.85
CA THR A 147 -6.76 12.18 7.11
C THR A 147 -5.80 11.04 7.44
N ASP A 148 -6.01 10.37 8.58
CA ASP A 148 -5.34 9.11 8.85
C ASP A 148 -5.87 8.03 7.89
N HIS A 149 -4.99 7.55 7.02
CA HIS A 149 -5.30 6.57 5.98
C HIS A 149 -5.05 5.13 6.45
N ILE A 150 -4.33 4.93 7.55
CA ILE A 150 -4.10 3.62 8.15
C ILE A 150 -5.10 3.37 9.28
N GLY A 151 -5.58 4.42 9.94
CA GLY A 151 -6.68 4.37 10.90
C GLY A 151 -6.37 3.43 12.06
N ASP A 152 -7.38 2.62 12.42
CA ASP A 152 -7.26 1.65 13.52
C ASP A 152 -6.58 0.34 13.11
N ALA A 153 -5.94 0.27 11.94
CA ALA A 153 -5.26 -0.93 11.49
C ALA A 153 -4.07 -1.25 12.40
N ASP A 154 -4.10 -2.45 13.00
CA ASP A 154 -3.06 -2.94 13.90
C ASP A 154 -2.48 -4.26 13.39
N ARG A 155 -1.38 -4.67 14.00
CA ARG A 155 -0.79 -5.99 13.81
C ARG A 155 -1.85 -7.09 14.07
N PRO A 156 -1.98 -8.07 13.16
CA PRO A 156 -2.78 -9.27 13.41
C PRO A 156 -2.26 -10.12 14.58
N THR A 157 -3.17 -10.62 15.39
CA THR A 157 -2.93 -11.63 16.44
C THR A 157 -2.77 -13.03 15.84
N ASP A 158 -2.19 -13.97 16.60
CA ASP A 158 -2.04 -15.38 16.19
C ASP A 158 -3.38 -16.04 15.78
N THR A 159 -4.48 -15.64 16.43
CA THR A 159 -5.82 -16.17 16.11
C THR A 159 -6.33 -15.61 14.79
N GLU A 160 -6.13 -14.31 14.55
CA GLU A 160 -6.49 -13.66 13.30
C GLU A 160 -5.65 -14.19 12.14
N LEU A 161 -4.34 -14.38 12.31
CA LEU A 161 -3.46 -15.02 11.32
C LEU A 161 -3.96 -16.41 10.94
N THR A 162 -4.41 -17.20 11.91
CA THR A 162 -5.01 -18.52 11.65
C THR A 162 -6.30 -18.41 10.83
N ALA A 163 -7.15 -17.43 11.13
CA ALA A 163 -8.40 -17.20 10.39
C ALA A 163 -8.16 -16.66 8.97
N ILE A 164 -7.19 -15.75 8.81
CA ILE A 164 -6.74 -15.23 7.52
C ILE A 164 -6.18 -16.36 6.66
N GLU A 165 -5.34 -17.23 7.22
CA GLU A 165 -4.83 -18.41 6.51
C GLU A 165 -5.97 -19.32 6.06
N GLN A 166 -6.99 -19.53 6.90
CA GLN A 166 -8.17 -20.31 6.50
C GLN A 166 -9.00 -19.63 5.39
N ALA A 167 -9.10 -18.31 5.38
CA ALA A 167 -9.80 -17.57 4.33
C ALA A 167 -9.03 -17.57 3.00
N LEU A 168 -7.70 -17.47 3.05
CA LEU A 168 -6.82 -17.43 1.87
C LEU A 168 -6.44 -18.82 1.32
N ASN A 169 -6.46 -19.81 2.19
CA ASN A 169 -6.15 -21.21 1.92
C ASN A 169 -7.23 -22.11 2.55
N PRO A 170 -8.51 -21.97 2.11
CA PRO A 170 -9.57 -22.79 2.65
C PRO A 170 -9.21 -24.26 2.46
N THR A 171 -9.11 -24.95 3.58
CA THR A 171 -8.84 -26.38 3.57
C THR A 171 -10.05 -27.06 2.93
N SER A 172 -9.78 -27.94 1.98
CA SER A 172 -10.78 -28.88 1.50
C SER A 172 -11.01 -29.92 2.60
N THR A 173 -11.70 -29.57 3.70
CA THR A 173 -11.90 -30.45 4.86
C THR A 173 -12.98 -31.51 4.65
N GLY A 174 -13.53 -31.64 3.45
CA GLY A 174 -14.74 -32.44 3.25
C GLY A 174 -15.88 -31.95 4.14
N GLY A 175 -15.93 -30.63 4.44
CA GLY A 175 -17.00 -30.00 5.22
C GLY A 175 -16.85 -30.07 6.75
N GLY A 176 -15.68 -29.74 7.32
CA GLY A 176 -15.53 -29.66 8.79
C GLY A 176 -14.36 -28.80 9.31
N THR A 177 -14.34 -28.53 10.62
CA THR A 177 -13.23 -27.87 11.34
C THR A 177 -12.22 -28.93 11.82
N GLY A 178 -11.33 -29.38 10.93
CA GLY A 178 -10.33 -30.41 11.23
C GLY A 178 -9.00 -30.17 10.50
N PRO A 179 -7.91 -30.90 10.84
CA PRO A 179 -6.63 -30.76 10.14
C PRO A 179 -6.77 -31.11 8.66
N ALA A 180 -5.99 -30.44 7.81
CA ALA A 180 -5.98 -30.69 6.37
C ALA A 180 -5.76 -32.19 6.07
N GLN A 181 -6.72 -32.81 5.38
CA GLN A 181 -6.63 -34.21 4.96
C GLN A 181 -5.81 -34.31 3.68
N ASP A 182 -5.03 -35.39 3.51
CA ASP A 182 -4.43 -35.72 2.21
C ASP A 182 -5.53 -35.89 1.17
N TRP A 183 -5.32 -35.41 -0.06
CA TRP A 183 -6.30 -35.63 -1.12
C TRP A 183 -6.42 -37.10 -1.49
N ASP A 184 -7.63 -37.56 -1.80
CA ASP A 184 -7.94 -38.98 -1.95
C ASP A 184 -7.07 -39.63 -3.04
N GLY A 185 -6.83 -38.89 -4.12
CA GLY A 185 -6.03 -39.34 -5.24
C GLY A 185 -4.53 -39.35 -5.01
N ARG A 186 -3.99 -38.93 -3.84
CA ARG A 186 -2.53 -38.90 -3.60
C ARG A 186 -1.88 -40.26 -3.89
N ASN A 187 -2.48 -41.33 -3.40
CA ASN A 187 -1.97 -42.69 -3.55
C ASN A 187 -3.00 -43.66 -4.15
N ASP A 188 -4.17 -43.17 -4.55
CA ASP A 188 -5.24 -43.98 -5.14
C ASP A 188 -5.50 -43.56 -6.61
N PRO A 189 -5.09 -44.40 -7.59
CA PRO A 189 -5.38 -44.15 -9.00
C PRO A 189 -6.87 -44.06 -9.33
N ALA A 190 -7.73 -44.83 -8.66
CA ALA A 190 -9.18 -44.80 -8.93
C ALA A 190 -9.81 -43.48 -8.47
N ALA A 191 -9.36 -42.94 -7.34
CA ALA A 191 -9.77 -41.61 -6.89
C ALA A 191 -9.29 -40.50 -7.83
N ARG A 192 -8.07 -40.60 -8.39
CA ARG A 192 -7.60 -39.68 -9.45
C ARG A 192 -8.50 -39.71 -10.69
N ASP A 193 -8.86 -40.90 -11.14
CA ASP A 193 -9.71 -41.07 -12.33
C ASP A 193 -11.13 -40.54 -12.08
N ALA A 194 -11.66 -40.74 -10.86
CA ALA A 194 -12.96 -40.18 -10.46
C ALA A 194 -12.94 -38.64 -10.43
N LEU A 195 -11.96 -38.03 -9.75
CA LEU A 195 -11.79 -36.57 -9.73
C LEU A 195 -11.66 -36.00 -11.15
N ARG A 196 -10.84 -36.63 -12.01
CA ARG A 196 -10.69 -36.21 -13.41
C ARG A 196 -12.03 -36.17 -14.13
N SER A 197 -12.77 -37.28 -14.09
CA SER A 197 -14.05 -37.40 -14.81
C SER A 197 -15.09 -36.41 -14.29
N GLU A 198 -15.20 -36.26 -12.98
CA GLU A 198 -16.19 -35.39 -12.35
C GLU A 198 -15.86 -33.91 -12.58
N LEU A 199 -14.59 -33.51 -12.47
CA LEU A 199 -14.17 -32.13 -12.71
C LEU A 199 -14.33 -31.74 -14.18
N HIS A 200 -13.94 -32.61 -15.12
CA HIS A 200 -14.16 -32.34 -16.55
C HIS A 200 -15.65 -32.20 -16.88
N THR A 201 -16.52 -32.97 -16.23
CA THR A 201 -17.97 -32.86 -16.41
C THR A 201 -18.50 -31.51 -15.93
N ALA A 202 -18.08 -31.05 -14.76
CA ALA A 202 -18.46 -29.74 -14.24
C ALA A 202 -17.96 -28.60 -15.13
N LEU A 203 -16.69 -28.64 -15.54
CA LEU A 203 -16.10 -27.64 -16.44
C LEU A 203 -16.80 -27.62 -17.81
N GLN A 204 -17.17 -28.79 -18.36
CA GLN A 204 -17.91 -28.85 -19.61
C GLN A 204 -19.29 -28.21 -19.48
N ALA A 205 -20.03 -28.50 -18.40
CA ALA A 205 -21.33 -27.91 -18.17
C ALA A 205 -21.26 -26.37 -18.08
N HIS A 206 -20.25 -25.83 -17.40
CA HIS A 206 -19.99 -24.40 -17.36
C HIS A 206 -19.72 -23.81 -18.75
N LEU A 207 -18.88 -24.46 -19.57
CA LEU A 207 -18.64 -24.01 -20.95
C LEU A 207 -19.90 -24.04 -21.79
N ASP A 208 -20.67 -25.13 -21.72
CA ASP A 208 -21.89 -25.32 -22.51
C ASP A 208 -22.93 -24.25 -22.18
N GLU A 209 -23.02 -23.82 -20.91
CA GLU A 209 -23.89 -22.74 -20.46
C GLU A 209 -23.45 -21.37 -20.98
N ARG A 210 -22.14 -21.06 -20.92
CA ARG A 210 -21.63 -19.70 -21.20
C ARG A 210 -21.32 -19.45 -22.68
N THR A 211 -20.88 -20.47 -23.41
CA THR A 211 -20.45 -20.35 -24.82
C THR A 211 -21.49 -19.70 -25.73
N PRO A 212 -22.81 -19.99 -25.65
CA PRO A 212 -23.81 -19.34 -26.49
C PRO A 212 -23.79 -17.80 -26.41
N SER A 213 -23.62 -17.24 -25.21
CA SER A 213 -23.54 -15.79 -25.02
C SER A 213 -22.25 -15.18 -25.60
N MET A 214 -21.16 -15.94 -25.61
CA MET A 214 -19.89 -15.52 -26.22
C MET A 214 -19.99 -15.51 -27.74
N VAL A 215 -20.66 -16.50 -28.32
CA VAL A 215 -20.96 -16.56 -29.75
C VAL A 215 -21.85 -15.39 -30.17
N GLU A 216 -22.85 -15.04 -29.35
CA GLU A 216 -23.71 -13.88 -29.60
C GLU A 216 -22.91 -12.57 -29.63
N ARG A 217 -22.01 -12.35 -28.66
CA ARG A 217 -21.13 -11.17 -28.62
C ARG A 217 -20.19 -11.11 -29.83
N GLU A 218 -19.59 -12.22 -30.22
CA GLU A 218 -18.75 -12.34 -31.41
C GLU A 218 -19.53 -11.96 -32.68
N GLN A 219 -20.74 -12.49 -32.85
CA GLN A 219 -21.61 -12.20 -33.99
C GLN A 219 -22.09 -10.76 -34.02
N ALA A 220 -22.49 -10.20 -32.87
CA ALA A 220 -22.92 -8.81 -32.75
C ALA A 220 -21.80 -7.86 -33.19
N LYS A 221 -20.57 -8.12 -32.73
CA LYS A 221 -19.40 -7.35 -33.14
C LYS A 221 -19.10 -7.49 -34.63
N ALA A 222 -19.16 -8.70 -35.18
CA ALA A 222 -18.97 -8.94 -36.62
C ALA A 222 -20.04 -8.24 -37.48
N ALA A 223 -21.24 -8.04 -36.94
CA ALA A 223 -22.33 -7.30 -37.58
C ALA A 223 -22.20 -5.77 -37.44
N GLY A 224 -21.19 -5.26 -36.71
CA GLY A 224 -21.00 -3.83 -36.47
C GLY A 224 -21.79 -3.27 -35.29
N ASN A 225 -22.45 -4.11 -34.48
CA ASN A 225 -23.10 -3.69 -33.23
C ASN A 225 -22.03 -3.55 -32.15
N VAL A 226 -21.35 -2.40 -32.14
CA VAL A 226 -20.16 -2.16 -31.33
C VAL A 226 -20.29 -0.81 -30.63
N LEU A 227 -19.95 -0.79 -29.34
CA LEU A 227 -19.60 0.41 -28.60
C LEU A 227 -18.07 0.47 -28.53
N SER A 228 -17.46 1.25 -29.41
CA SER A 228 -16.00 1.32 -29.53
C SER A 228 -15.34 1.83 -28.24
N THR A 229 -14.06 1.56 -28.03
CA THR A 229 -13.34 2.09 -26.86
C THR A 229 -13.36 3.61 -26.81
N GLN A 230 -13.38 4.30 -27.96
CA GLN A 230 -13.55 5.75 -28.04
C GLN A 230 -14.91 6.20 -27.50
N GLU A 231 -15.97 5.46 -27.79
CA GLU A 231 -17.31 5.77 -27.28
C GLU A 231 -17.48 5.42 -25.80
N GLN A 232 -16.59 4.59 -25.25
CA GLN A 232 -16.54 4.20 -23.84
C GLN A 232 -15.73 5.16 -22.96
N GLU A 233 -14.95 6.09 -23.51
CA GLU A 233 -14.09 6.97 -22.72
C GLU A 233 -14.85 7.78 -21.67
N GLY A 234 -16.08 8.22 -21.98
CA GLY A 234 -16.94 8.91 -21.01
C GLY A 234 -17.32 8.04 -19.82
N ALA A 235 -17.68 6.77 -20.06
CA ALA A 235 -17.90 5.80 -18.99
C ALA A 235 -16.63 5.55 -18.16
N GLY A 236 -15.46 5.53 -18.81
CA GLY A 236 -14.17 5.44 -18.14
C GLY A 236 -13.87 6.65 -17.25
N ARG A 237 -14.02 7.88 -17.76
CA ARG A 237 -13.82 9.10 -16.96
C ARG A 237 -14.76 9.17 -15.77
N ALA A 238 -16.03 8.80 -15.95
CA ALA A 238 -16.99 8.69 -14.86
C ALA A 238 -16.56 7.64 -13.81
N ALA A 239 -16.05 6.48 -14.24
CA ALA A 239 -15.56 5.44 -13.34
C ALA A 239 -14.35 5.92 -12.53
N LYS A 240 -13.37 6.55 -13.21
CA LYS A 240 -12.19 7.15 -12.59
C LYS A 240 -12.59 8.18 -11.53
N ALA A 241 -13.52 9.08 -11.87
CA ALA A 241 -14.01 10.10 -10.94
C ALA A 241 -14.70 9.49 -9.72
N SER A 242 -15.52 8.45 -9.90
CA SER A 242 -16.17 7.75 -8.78
C SER A 242 -15.16 7.09 -7.84
N VAL A 243 -14.13 6.44 -8.38
CA VAL A 243 -13.08 5.80 -7.58
C VAL A 243 -12.17 6.83 -6.90
N ASP A 244 -11.72 7.85 -7.62
CA ASP A 244 -10.85 8.90 -7.07
C ASP A 244 -11.54 9.70 -5.95
N ALA A 245 -12.87 9.86 -6.02
CA ALA A 245 -13.64 10.52 -4.97
C ALA A 245 -13.59 9.76 -3.62
N VAL A 246 -13.46 8.43 -3.66
CA VAL A 246 -13.41 7.58 -2.47
C VAL A 246 -11.97 7.27 -2.06
N PHE A 247 -11.11 6.90 -3.01
CA PHE A 247 -9.78 6.37 -2.74
C PHE A 247 -8.64 7.25 -3.25
N GLY A 248 -8.92 8.37 -3.92
CA GLY A 248 -7.89 9.22 -4.50
C GLY A 248 -6.88 9.74 -3.48
N ALA A 249 -7.34 10.07 -2.27
CA ALA A 249 -6.47 10.55 -1.18
C ALA A 249 -5.49 9.46 -0.73
N ILE A 250 -5.98 8.28 -0.32
CA ILE A 250 -5.12 7.17 0.11
C ILE A 250 -4.23 6.63 -1.02
N ALA A 251 -4.74 6.54 -2.25
CA ALA A 251 -3.93 6.08 -3.37
C ALA A 251 -2.80 7.07 -3.71
N SER A 252 -2.94 8.35 -3.37
CA SER A 252 -1.92 9.38 -3.61
C SER A 252 -0.88 9.49 -2.49
N SER A 253 -1.12 8.89 -1.31
CA SER A 253 -0.16 8.85 -0.20
C SER A 253 0.77 7.63 -0.23
N ALA A 254 0.58 6.74 -1.21
CA ALA A 254 1.46 5.60 -1.43
C ALA A 254 2.84 6.05 -1.94
N ALA A 255 3.92 5.63 -1.27
CA ALA A 255 5.26 5.85 -1.80
C ALA A 255 5.50 4.95 -3.02
N LEU A 256 5.77 5.56 -4.18
CA LEU A 256 5.93 4.88 -5.45
C LEU A 256 7.24 5.29 -6.12
N THR A 257 7.75 4.49 -7.06
CA THR A 257 8.86 4.96 -7.90
C THR A 257 8.38 6.06 -8.84
N GLN A 258 9.28 6.96 -9.26
CA GLN A 258 8.93 8.04 -10.18
C GLN A 258 8.18 7.55 -11.44
N SER A 259 8.59 6.43 -12.01
CA SER A 259 7.88 5.82 -13.15
C SER A 259 6.47 5.32 -12.82
N GLN A 260 6.24 4.83 -11.60
CA GLN A 260 4.93 4.37 -11.12
C GLN A 260 4.00 5.56 -10.84
N GLU A 261 4.50 6.61 -10.20
CA GLU A 261 3.76 7.87 -9.99
C GLU A 261 3.33 8.49 -11.32
N GLN A 262 4.25 8.58 -12.29
CA GLN A 262 3.95 9.11 -13.62
C GLN A 262 2.90 8.27 -14.34
N ALA A 263 2.97 6.94 -14.24
CA ALA A 263 1.98 6.05 -14.83
C ALA A 263 0.59 6.23 -14.21
N ARG A 264 0.50 6.36 -12.88
CA ARG A 264 -0.75 6.61 -12.15
C ARG A 264 -1.33 7.97 -12.50
N ALA A 265 -0.51 9.03 -12.49
CA ALA A 265 -0.93 10.39 -12.81
C ALA A 265 -1.39 10.57 -14.27
N ALA A 266 -0.83 9.78 -15.20
CA ALA A 266 -1.18 9.85 -16.62
C ALA A 266 -2.39 8.99 -17.03
N PHE A 267 -3.00 8.25 -16.11
CA PHE A 267 -4.13 7.37 -16.42
C PHE A 267 -5.42 8.17 -16.67
N ASP A 268 -6.06 7.99 -17.84
CA ASP A 268 -7.25 8.75 -18.25
C ASP A 268 -8.14 8.02 -19.29
N PHE A 269 -8.32 6.70 -19.17
CA PHE A 269 -9.22 5.88 -20.02
C PHE A 269 -9.35 6.30 -21.50
N THR A 270 -8.23 6.58 -22.14
CA THR A 270 -8.03 6.97 -23.52
C THR A 270 -7.97 5.74 -24.44
N ALA A 271 -8.81 5.74 -25.47
CA ALA A 271 -8.91 4.66 -26.42
C ALA A 271 -7.58 4.38 -27.13
N GLY A 272 -7.18 3.11 -27.18
CA GLY A 272 -5.94 2.68 -27.84
C GLY A 272 -4.66 2.95 -27.05
N VAL A 273 -4.75 3.62 -25.89
CA VAL A 273 -3.62 3.88 -24.99
C VAL A 273 -3.74 3.03 -23.73
N ASN A 274 -4.73 3.35 -22.89
CA ASN A 274 -5.01 2.69 -21.61
C ASN A 274 -6.43 2.11 -21.54
N LEU A 275 -7.30 2.38 -22.52
CA LEU A 275 -8.56 1.67 -22.72
C LEU A 275 -8.53 0.90 -24.06
N LEU A 276 -8.53 -0.42 -23.97
CA LEU A 276 -8.27 -1.33 -25.09
C LEU A 276 -9.40 -2.33 -25.29
N ASP A 277 -9.51 -2.86 -26.50
CA ASP A 277 -10.56 -3.83 -26.85
C ASP A 277 -10.13 -5.24 -26.45
N ALA A 278 -10.87 -5.86 -25.53
CA ALA A 278 -10.55 -7.16 -24.96
C ALA A 278 -10.48 -8.30 -25.99
N SER A 279 -11.22 -8.17 -27.10
CA SER A 279 -11.25 -9.19 -28.14
C SER A 279 -10.17 -9.00 -29.21
N ASP A 280 -9.37 -7.93 -29.16
CA ASP A 280 -8.28 -7.70 -30.13
C ASP A 280 -7.06 -8.56 -29.77
N THR A 281 -6.82 -9.59 -30.58
CA THR A 281 -5.69 -10.52 -30.38
C THR A 281 -4.32 -9.89 -30.59
N ASN A 282 -4.23 -8.71 -31.22
CA ASN A 282 -2.99 -7.97 -31.31
C ASN A 282 -2.65 -7.27 -29.99
N VAL A 283 -3.67 -7.01 -29.16
CA VAL A 283 -3.51 -6.41 -27.84
C VAL A 283 -3.19 -7.50 -26.82
N ARG A 284 -3.89 -8.64 -26.83
CA ARG A 284 -3.69 -9.74 -25.88
C ARG A 284 -3.86 -11.11 -26.53
N THR A 285 -2.97 -12.03 -26.20
CA THR A 285 -3.13 -13.44 -26.56
C THR A 285 -4.10 -14.12 -25.58
N PRO A 286 -5.13 -14.82 -26.08
CA PRO A 286 -6.03 -15.56 -25.20
C PRO A 286 -5.32 -16.67 -24.40
N ASN A 287 -5.79 -16.96 -23.18
CA ASN A 287 -5.18 -17.93 -22.26
C ASN A 287 -6.18 -19.00 -21.77
N PRO A 288 -6.52 -20.00 -22.61
CA PRO A 288 -7.43 -21.09 -22.22
C PRO A 288 -7.06 -21.84 -20.94
N PRO A 289 -5.77 -22.14 -20.64
CA PRO A 289 -5.38 -22.74 -19.36
C PRO A 289 -5.79 -21.92 -18.14
N ASP A 290 -5.57 -20.60 -18.17
CA ASP A 290 -5.94 -19.73 -17.06
C ASP A 290 -7.47 -19.63 -16.90
N LEU A 291 -8.21 -19.52 -18.01
CA LEU A 291 -9.67 -19.50 -17.99
C LEU A 291 -10.27 -20.82 -17.48
N ALA A 292 -9.77 -21.97 -17.92
CA ALA A 292 -10.24 -23.25 -17.43
C ALA A 292 -9.88 -23.45 -15.94
N GLY A 293 -8.71 -22.97 -15.53
CA GLY A 293 -8.34 -22.87 -14.12
C GLY A 293 -9.26 -21.93 -13.34
N TRP A 294 -9.73 -20.85 -13.96
CA TRP A 294 -10.71 -19.94 -13.38
C TRP A 294 -12.04 -20.61 -13.15
N MET A 295 -12.57 -21.28 -14.16
CA MET A 295 -13.83 -22.00 -14.03
C MET A 295 -13.74 -23.03 -12.91
N ALA A 296 -12.61 -23.75 -12.78
CA ALA A 296 -12.44 -24.71 -11.69
C ALA A 296 -12.48 -24.04 -10.30
N ASP A 297 -12.03 -22.80 -10.20
CA ASP A 297 -11.97 -22.03 -8.95
C ASP A 297 -13.24 -21.25 -8.63
N THR A 298 -14.12 -20.99 -9.60
CA THR A 298 -15.30 -20.11 -9.43
C THR A 298 -16.63 -20.82 -9.63
N ASP A 299 -16.67 -21.90 -10.41
CA ASP A 299 -17.88 -22.67 -10.63
C ASP A 299 -18.23 -23.52 -9.39
N ASP A 300 -19.45 -23.39 -8.90
CA ASP A 300 -19.91 -24.06 -7.67
C ASP A 300 -19.78 -25.58 -7.79
N ALA A 301 -20.16 -26.17 -8.93
CA ALA A 301 -20.07 -27.62 -9.12
C ALA A 301 -18.61 -28.08 -9.19
N ALA A 302 -17.73 -27.31 -9.83
CA ALA A 302 -16.30 -27.61 -9.86
C ALA A 302 -15.66 -27.51 -8.46
N GLN A 303 -16.03 -26.51 -7.66
CA GLN A 303 -15.59 -26.38 -6.28
C GLN A 303 -16.08 -27.55 -5.41
N GLU A 304 -17.37 -27.92 -5.52
CA GLU A 304 -17.95 -29.06 -4.79
C GLU A 304 -17.24 -30.38 -5.13
N VAL A 305 -16.91 -30.61 -6.41
CA VAL A 305 -16.11 -31.76 -6.83
C VAL A 305 -14.75 -31.74 -6.12
N GLN A 306 -14.00 -30.65 -6.21
CA GLN A 306 -12.67 -30.57 -5.58
C GLN A 306 -12.75 -30.81 -4.07
N GLN A 307 -13.75 -30.23 -3.40
CA GLN A 307 -13.96 -30.39 -1.96
C GLN A 307 -14.24 -31.85 -1.56
N ARG A 308 -15.08 -32.56 -2.33
CA ARG A 308 -15.39 -33.98 -2.07
C ARG A 308 -14.18 -34.90 -2.20
N HIS A 309 -13.23 -34.55 -3.06
CA HIS A 309 -11.99 -35.30 -3.30
C HIS A 309 -10.82 -34.85 -2.44
N HIS A 310 -11.06 -33.97 -1.46
CA HIS A 310 -10.03 -33.37 -0.60
C HIS A 310 -8.93 -32.65 -1.40
N PHE A 311 -9.26 -32.19 -2.61
CA PHE A 311 -8.32 -31.64 -3.59
C PHE A 311 -8.15 -30.14 -3.41
N ASN A 312 -6.90 -29.68 -3.33
CA ASN A 312 -6.59 -28.26 -3.31
C ASN A 312 -5.32 -28.00 -4.13
N ARG A 313 -5.45 -27.29 -5.25
CA ARG A 313 -4.33 -26.97 -6.15
C ARG A 313 -3.32 -25.98 -5.57
N SER A 314 -3.71 -25.17 -4.56
CA SER A 314 -2.79 -24.24 -3.89
C SER A 314 -1.88 -24.93 -2.88
N ARG A 315 -2.15 -26.21 -2.54
CA ARG A 315 -1.31 -26.98 -1.62
C ARG A 315 0.01 -27.36 -2.29
N SER A 316 1.10 -26.85 -1.73
CA SER A 316 2.46 -27.24 -2.16
C SER A 316 2.88 -28.60 -1.56
N GLY A 317 3.74 -29.34 -2.28
CA GLY A 317 4.42 -30.54 -1.75
C GLY A 317 3.67 -31.87 -1.83
N GLN A 318 2.44 -31.88 -2.35
CA GLN A 318 1.55 -33.06 -2.35
C GLN A 318 1.13 -33.52 -3.77
N GLY A 319 1.61 -32.82 -4.81
CA GLY A 319 1.47 -33.19 -6.23
C GLY A 319 0.19 -32.73 -6.94
N GLU A 320 -0.69 -32.01 -6.25
CA GLU A 320 -1.98 -31.51 -6.75
C GLU A 320 -1.78 -30.49 -7.87
N GLY A 321 -0.87 -29.53 -7.71
CA GLY A 321 -0.60 -28.53 -8.74
C GLY A 321 -0.25 -29.16 -10.10
N PRO A 322 0.81 -29.98 -10.19
CA PRO A 322 1.15 -30.68 -11.44
C PRO A 322 0.05 -31.60 -11.98
N PHE A 323 -0.72 -32.25 -11.09
CA PHE A 323 -1.86 -33.06 -11.51
C PHE A 323 -2.99 -32.19 -12.08
N PHE A 324 -3.29 -31.05 -11.45
CA PHE A 324 -4.28 -30.09 -11.92
C PHE A 324 -3.92 -29.53 -13.30
N GLU A 325 -2.66 -29.17 -13.51
CA GLU A 325 -2.18 -28.74 -14.83
C GLU A 325 -2.43 -29.81 -15.90
N THR A 326 -2.27 -31.09 -15.54
CA THR A 326 -2.59 -32.22 -16.43
C THR A 326 -4.10 -32.30 -16.69
N LEU A 327 -4.94 -32.18 -15.66
CA LEU A 327 -6.41 -32.17 -15.80
C LEU A 327 -6.88 -31.06 -16.75
N ILE A 328 -6.35 -29.85 -16.58
CA ILE A 328 -6.70 -28.71 -17.42
C ILE A 328 -6.23 -28.90 -18.86
N ALA A 329 -5.01 -29.38 -19.08
CA ALA A 329 -4.51 -29.67 -20.42
C ALA A 329 -5.35 -30.75 -21.14
N GLU A 330 -5.74 -31.80 -20.41
CA GLU A 330 -6.64 -32.84 -20.92
C GLU A 330 -8.02 -32.29 -21.27
N PHE A 331 -8.60 -31.42 -20.43
CA PHE A 331 -9.89 -30.79 -20.69
C PHE A 331 -9.88 -29.90 -21.93
N ILE A 332 -8.84 -29.08 -22.09
CA ILE A 332 -8.66 -28.18 -23.23
C ILE A 332 -8.57 -28.95 -24.54
N ALA A 333 -7.89 -30.10 -24.53
CA ALA A 333 -7.71 -30.94 -25.71
C ALA A 333 -8.98 -31.70 -26.15
N GLN A 334 -10.05 -31.67 -25.36
CA GLN A 334 -11.30 -32.35 -25.68
C GLN A 334 -12.18 -31.53 -26.64
N GLY A 335 -12.64 -32.18 -27.72
CA GLY A 335 -13.67 -31.64 -28.59
C GLY A 335 -13.38 -30.22 -29.09
N SER A 336 -14.30 -29.29 -28.83
CA SER A 336 -14.19 -27.86 -29.17
C SER A 336 -13.68 -26.98 -28.03
N ASN A 337 -13.32 -27.56 -26.87
CA ASN A 337 -13.08 -26.79 -25.64
C ASN A 337 -11.99 -25.72 -25.81
N GLN A 338 -10.91 -26.00 -26.53
CA GLN A 338 -9.91 -24.97 -26.79
C GLN A 338 -10.46 -23.76 -27.57
N VAL A 339 -11.33 -24.00 -28.55
CA VAL A 339 -11.96 -22.92 -29.34
C VAL A 339 -12.95 -22.14 -28.48
N ASP A 340 -13.75 -22.85 -27.69
CA ASP A 340 -14.78 -22.23 -26.86
C ASP A 340 -14.16 -21.44 -25.68
N LEU A 341 -13.12 -21.96 -25.04
CA LEU A 341 -12.32 -21.24 -24.06
C LEU A 341 -11.63 -20.01 -24.66
N THR A 342 -11.07 -20.12 -25.87
CA THR A 342 -10.46 -18.97 -26.55
C THR A 342 -11.50 -17.88 -26.78
N ARG A 343 -12.69 -18.25 -27.24
CA ARG A 343 -13.80 -17.31 -27.45
C ARG A 343 -14.26 -16.70 -26.13
N TYR A 344 -14.44 -17.53 -25.10
CA TYR A 344 -14.88 -17.04 -23.80
C TYR A 344 -13.87 -16.08 -23.17
N ASP A 345 -12.58 -16.36 -23.29
CA ASP A 345 -11.53 -15.45 -22.82
C ASP A 345 -11.55 -14.09 -23.58
N GLN A 346 -11.87 -14.09 -24.87
CA GLN A 346 -11.96 -12.88 -25.69
C GLN A 346 -13.22 -12.05 -25.47
N TYR A 347 -14.35 -12.70 -25.19
CA TYR A 347 -15.67 -12.06 -25.16
C TYR A 347 -16.34 -12.04 -23.79
N GLY A 348 -15.75 -12.72 -22.79
CA GLY A 348 -16.33 -12.94 -21.47
C GLY A 348 -16.13 -11.79 -20.50
N PHE A 349 -14.95 -11.18 -20.52
CA PHE A 349 -14.43 -10.40 -19.40
C PHE A 349 -13.81 -9.07 -19.83
N ALA A 350 -13.80 -8.12 -18.90
CA ALA A 350 -12.84 -7.03 -18.89
C ALA A 350 -11.63 -7.45 -18.03
N PHE A 351 -10.47 -6.82 -18.25
CA PHE A 351 -9.28 -7.10 -17.46
C PHE A 351 -8.37 -5.87 -17.37
N ALA A 352 -7.94 -5.53 -16.17
CA ALA A 352 -6.74 -4.75 -15.94
C ALA A 352 -5.50 -5.60 -16.29
N ARG A 353 -4.45 -4.95 -16.78
CA ARG A 353 -3.16 -5.60 -17.07
C ARG A 353 -2.05 -4.96 -16.26
N PRO A 354 -0.89 -5.64 -16.10
CA PRO A 354 0.29 -4.99 -15.55
C PRO A 354 0.59 -3.67 -16.29
N GLY A 355 0.58 -2.57 -15.53
CA GLY A 355 0.67 -1.21 -16.05
C GLY A 355 -0.69 -0.49 -16.11
N PRO A 356 -0.73 0.75 -16.64
CA PRO A 356 -1.93 1.56 -16.66
C PRO A 356 -2.82 1.18 -17.86
N GLN A 357 -3.26 -0.07 -17.99
CA GLN A 357 -4.08 -0.52 -19.12
C GLN A 357 -5.24 -1.41 -18.70
N VAL A 358 -6.43 -1.09 -19.22
CA VAL A 358 -7.68 -1.82 -19.03
C VAL A 358 -8.22 -2.29 -20.37
N LEU A 359 -8.62 -3.56 -20.44
CA LEU A 359 -9.30 -4.16 -21.57
C LEU A 359 -10.79 -4.21 -21.27
N THR A 360 -11.60 -3.73 -22.20
CA THR A 360 -13.06 -3.70 -22.09
C THR A 360 -13.70 -4.45 -23.25
N GLN A 361 -14.90 -4.95 -23.02
CA GLN A 361 -15.70 -5.60 -24.05
C GLN A 361 -16.42 -4.54 -24.91
N THR A 362 -16.43 -4.72 -26.22
CA THR A 362 -16.97 -3.72 -27.17
C THR A 362 -18.27 -4.15 -27.86
N ALA A 363 -18.62 -5.43 -27.83
CA ALA A 363 -19.85 -5.94 -28.44
C ALA A 363 -21.12 -5.42 -27.72
N VAL A 364 -22.12 -5.03 -28.49
CA VAL A 364 -23.46 -4.65 -28.01
C VAL A 364 -24.45 -5.74 -28.40
N THR A 365 -24.94 -6.49 -27.41
CA THR A 365 -25.98 -7.51 -27.59
C THR A 365 -27.36 -6.94 -27.27
N THR A 366 -28.40 -7.56 -27.82
CA THR A 366 -29.79 -7.14 -27.64
C THR A 366 -30.56 -8.12 -26.78
N SER A 367 -31.62 -7.66 -26.13
CA SER A 367 -32.59 -8.53 -25.46
C SER A 367 -34.02 -8.07 -25.76
N ASP A 368 -35.01 -8.81 -25.26
CA ASP A 368 -36.41 -8.39 -25.32
C ASP A 368 -36.66 -7.04 -24.62
N GLU A 369 -35.80 -6.68 -23.65
CA GLU A 369 -35.87 -5.41 -22.91
C GLU A 369 -35.05 -4.28 -23.56
N PHE A 370 -33.93 -4.61 -24.19
CA PHE A 370 -32.98 -3.65 -24.75
C PHE A 370 -32.77 -3.86 -26.25
N SER A 371 -33.46 -3.05 -27.05
CA SER A 371 -33.35 -3.03 -28.51
C SER A 371 -32.08 -2.32 -28.97
N ASN A 372 -31.49 -2.75 -30.09
CA ASN A 372 -30.44 -2.02 -30.81
C ASN A 372 -30.98 -0.98 -31.80
N VAL A 373 -32.28 -0.72 -31.82
CA VAL A 373 -32.90 0.29 -32.67
C VAL A 373 -33.10 1.58 -31.86
N PRO A 374 -32.48 2.70 -32.26
CA PRO A 374 -32.71 3.98 -31.61
C PRO A 374 -34.16 4.44 -31.69
N ALA A 375 -34.68 4.99 -30.59
CA ALA A 375 -36.02 5.58 -30.53
C ALA A 375 -36.16 6.83 -31.43
N GLN A 376 -35.05 7.52 -31.70
CA GLN A 376 -34.99 8.69 -32.58
C GLN A 376 -33.78 8.58 -33.53
N PRO A 377 -33.89 9.06 -34.79
CA PRO A 377 -32.76 9.09 -35.71
C PRO A 377 -31.57 9.85 -35.12
N GLY A 378 -30.40 9.20 -35.08
CA GLY A 378 -29.16 9.77 -34.53
C GLY A 378 -29.06 9.75 -33.00
N GLY A 379 -30.02 9.14 -32.29
CA GLY A 379 -29.94 8.86 -30.86
C GLY A 379 -29.29 7.50 -30.56
N LEU A 380 -29.02 7.25 -29.28
CA LEU A 380 -28.62 5.94 -28.78
C LEU A 380 -29.82 4.98 -28.71
N SER A 381 -29.58 3.72 -29.03
CA SER A 381 -30.48 2.61 -28.74
C SER A 381 -30.46 2.23 -27.27
N ASP A 382 -31.49 1.51 -26.82
CA ASP A 382 -31.61 1.03 -25.45
C ASP A 382 -30.46 0.08 -25.09
N ALA A 383 -30.03 -0.77 -26.03
CA ALA A 383 -28.90 -1.68 -25.85
C ALA A 383 -27.56 -0.92 -25.70
N GLU A 384 -27.35 0.15 -26.48
CA GLU A 384 -26.15 0.99 -26.34
C GLU A 384 -26.12 1.73 -25.00
N ARG A 385 -27.26 2.28 -24.56
CA ARG A 385 -27.35 2.94 -23.24
C ARG A 385 -27.06 1.95 -22.12
N ARG A 386 -27.74 0.81 -22.12
CA ARG A 386 -27.48 -0.28 -21.16
C ARG A 386 -26.00 -0.66 -21.13
N ARG A 387 -25.38 -0.74 -22.31
CA ARG A 387 -23.97 -1.09 -22.41
C ARG A 387 -23.06 -0.04 -21.79
N ARG A 388 -23.27 1.24 -22.05
CA ARG A 388 -22.45 2.34 -21.49
C ARG A 388 -22.47 2.33 -19.96
N TRP A 389 -23.63 2.14 -19.35
CA TRP A 389 -23.77 2.04 -17.90
C TRP A 389 -23.14 0.77 -17.31
N THR A 390 -23.25 -0.35 -18.02
CA THR A 390 -22.57 -1.59 -17.62
C THR A 390 -21.05 -1.42 -17.69
N VAL A 391 -20.54 -0.80 -18.76
CA VAL A 391 -19.12 -0.48 -18.93
C VAL A 391 -18.64 0.42 -17.80
N TRP A 392 -19.38 1.45 -17.40
CA TRP A 392 -19.00 2.29 -16.26
C TRP A 392 -18.79 1.47 -14.97
N GLN A 393 -19.74 0.59 -14.61
CA GLN A 393 -19.59 -0.27 -13.42
C GLN A 393 -18.40 -1.21 -13.53
N THR A 394 -18.18 -1.81 -14.70
CA THR A 394 -17.01 -2.66 -14.94
C THR A 394 -15.71 -1.86 -14.82
N LEU A 395 -15.64 -0.66 -15.40
CA LEU A 395 -14.43 0.17 -15.36
C LEU A 395 -14.13 0.74 -13.96
N VAL A 396 -15.12 0.82 -13.05
CA VAL A 396 -14.86 1.08 -11.62
C VAL A 396 -13.96 -0.02 -11.05
N HIS A 397 -14.34 -1.29 -11.25
CA HIS A 397 -13.55 -2.44 -10.80
C HIS A 397 -12.17 -2.47 -11.45
N GLU A 398 -12.10 -2.35 -12.77
CA GLU A 398 -10.82 -2.43 -13.49
C GLU A 398 -9.87 -1.28 -13.17
N TYR A 399 -10.39 -0.08 -12.86
CA TYR A 399 -9.54 1.03 -12.45
C TYR A 399 -8.95 0.81 -11.05
N ILE A 400 -9.71 0.23 -10.12
CA ILE A 400 -9.23 -0.09 -8.76
C ILE A 400 -8.01 -1.02 -8.81
N HIS A 401 -8.01 -2.03 -9.69
CA HIS A 401 -6.83 -2.88 -9.91
C HIS A 401 -5.57 -2.05 -10.22
N THR A 402 -5.68 -0.96 -10.99
CA THR A 402 -4.53 -0.10 -11.34
C THR A 402 -3.99 0.72 -10.16
N LEU A 403 -4.75 0.81 -9.06
CA LEU A 403 -4.37 1.50 -7.84
C LEU A 403 -3.68 0.59 -6.83
N ALA A 404 -3.66 -0.73 -7.05
CA ALA A 404 -2.96 -1.67 -6.19
C ALA A 404 -1.48 -1.30 -6.05
N HIS A 405 -0.99 -1.32 -4.82
CA HIS A 405 0.40 -1.02 -4.53
C HIS A 405 1.31 -2.14 -5.09
N PRO A 406 2.48 -1.83 -5.67
CA PRO A 406 3.39 -2.84 -6.20
C PRO A 406 3.84 -3.90 -5.18
N GLU A 407 3.88 -3.57 -3.88
CA GLU A 407 4.15 -4.56 -2.84
C GLU A 407 2.97 -5.51 -2.60
N PHE A 408 1.73 -5.03 -2.73
CA PHE A 408 0.53 -5.89 -2.72
C PHE A 408 0.59 -6.89 -3.88
N GLU A 409 0.84 -6.40 -5.10
CA GLU A 409 1.03 -7.20 -6.33
C GLU A 409 2.08 -8.30 -6.17
N ARG A 410 3.18 -8.00 -5.45
CA ARG A 410 4.25 -8.97 -5.18
C ARG A 410 3.88 -10.00 -4.10
N SER A 411 2.97 -9.65 -3.20
CA SER A 411 2.72 -10.40 -1.98
C SER A 411 1.47 -11.28 -2.07
N HIS A 412 0.53 -11.02 -2.97
CA HIS A 412 -0.71 -11.82 -3.04
C HIS A 412 -0.53 -13.20 -3.70
N GLY A 413 0.58 -13.47 -4.38
CA GLY A 413 0.90 -14.81 -4.91
C GLY A 413 -0.04 -15.34 -5.99
N GLY A 414 -0.72 -14.45 -6.73
CA GLY A 414 -1.75 -14.82 -7.70
C GLY A 414 -3.07 -15.33 -7.08
N LYS A 415 -3.26 -15.22 -5.76
CA LYS A 415 -4.52 -15.60 -5.11
C LYS A 415 -5.65 -14.66 -5.51
N ARG A 416 -6.67 -15.18 -6.19
CA ARG A 416 -7.81 -14.37 -6.65
C ARG A 416 -8.71 -13.84 -5.55
N THR A 417 -8.72 -14.49 -4.38
CA THR A 417 -9.32 -13.88 -3.18
C THR A 417 -8.70 -12.52 -2.90
N LEU A 418 -7.39 -12.35 -3.08
CA LEU A 418 -6.72 -11.08 -2.88
C LEU A 418 -6.83 -10.17 -4.10
N THR A 419 -6.57 -10.67 -5.33
CA THR A 419 -6.60 -9.80 -6.53
C THR A 419 -8.01 -9.34 -6.89
N GLU A 420 -8.93 -10.29 -7.08
CA GLU A 420 -10.31 -9.97 -7.49
C GLU A 420 -11.19 -9.63 -6.29
N GLY A 421 -11.02 -10.35 -5.17
CA GLY A 421 -11.87 -10.15 -3.99
C GLY A 421 -11.68 -8.79 -3.33
N MET A 422 -10.44 -8.28 -3.25
CA MET A 422 -10.18 -6.94 -2.70
C MET A 422 -10.68 -5.85 -3.65
N CYS A 423 -10.42 -6.00 -4.96
CA CYS A 423 -10.96 -5.09 -5.96
C CYS A 423 -12.48 -5.06 -5.96
N GLU A 424 -13.13 -6.21 -5.79
CA GLU A 424 -14.59 -6.28 -5.70
C GLU A 424 -15.13 -5.70 -4.39
N LEU A 425 -14.43 -5.89 -3.26
CA LEU A 425 -14.75 -5.21 -2.00
C LEU A 425 -14.80 -3.68 -2.18
N PHE A 426 -13.78 -3.11 -2.83
CA PHE A 426 -13.70 -1.67 -3.05
C PHE A 426 -14.63 -1.19 -4.17
N THR A 427 -14.92 -2.03 -5.16
CA THR A 427 -15.95 -1.78 -6.18
C THR A 427 -17.33 -1.64 -5.53
N ARG A 428 -17.67 -2.58 -4.62
CA ARG A 428 -18.88 -2.54 -3.80
C ARG A 428 -18.94 -1.23 -3.02
N GLU A 429 -17.83 -0.82 -2.41
CA GLU A 429 -17.76 0.42 -1.66
C GLU A 429 -18.05 1.63 -2.56
N VAL A 430 -17.35 1.79 -3.69
CA VAL A 430 -17.54 2.93 -4.61
C VAL A 430 -18.96 2.98 -5.16
N LEU A 431 -19.47 1.84 -5.61
CA LEU A 431 -20.79 1.78 -6.26
C LEU A 431 -21.95 1.90 -5.26
N LEU A 432 -21.74 1.61 -3.99
CA LEU A 432 -22.74 1.76 -2.94
C LEU A 432 -22.50 2.99 -2.04
N THR A 433 -21.47 3.79 -2.31
CA THR A 433 -21.18 5.04 -1.60
C THR A 433 -22.34 6.00 -1.83
N GLU A 434 -22.91 6.55 -0.74
CA GLU A 434 -24.12 7.38 -0.72
C GLU A 434 -25.47 6.68 -1.05
N GLY A 435 -25.51 5.34 -1.08
CA GLY A 435 -26.74 4.55 -1.29
C GLY A 435 -26.66 3.58 -2.48
N GLN A 436 -27.79 3.02 -2.93
CA GLN A 436 -27.81 2.12 -4.09
C GLN A 436 -27.61 2.88 -5.41
N ILE A 437 -26.80 2.32 -6.32
CA ILE A 437 -26.57 2.83 -7.69
C ILE A 437 -27.88 3.26 -8.38
N ALA A 438 -28.95 2.48 -8.23
CA ALA A 438 -30.12 2.55 -9.11
C ALA A 438 -31.29 3.42 -8.59
N GLU A 439 -31.47 3.61 -7.27
CA GLU A 439 -32.69 4.26 -6.75
C GLU A 439 -32.50 5.74 -6.40
N SER A 440 -31.28 6.20 -6.07
CA SER A 440 -31.01 7.59 -5.67
C SER A 440 -30.22 8.42 -6.69
N GLN A 441 -29.40 7.80 -7.56
CA GLN A 441 -28.41 8.54 -8.39
C GLN A 441 -28.72 8.59 -9.90
N ALA A 442 -29.44 7.61 -10.45
CA ALA A 442 -29.70 7.53 -11.89
C ALA A 442 -30.48 8.74 -12.44
N ASP A 443 -31.51 9.22 -11.72
CA ASP A 443 -32.29 10.39 -12.14
C ASP A 443 -31.72 11.73 -11.62
N GLY A 444 -30.94 11.71 -10.54
CA GLY A 444 -30.46 12.90 -9.83
C GLY A 444 -29.13 13.48 -10.34
N ASP A 445 -28.24 12.65 -10.88
CA ASP A 445 -26.89 13.07 -11.32
C ASP A 445 -26.81 13.24 -12.84
N VAL A 446 -27.37 14.35 -13.33
CA VAL A 446 -27.38 14.70 -14.76
C VAL A 446 -25.96 14.78 -15.34
N ALA A 447 -24.98 15.24 -14.56
CA ALA A 447 -23.60 15.37 -15.03
C ALA A 447 -22.99 14.00 -15.34
N ARG A 448 -23.17 13.01 -14.45
CA ARG A 448 -22.73 11.64 -14.69
C ARG A 448 -23.41 11.01 -15.88
N ARG A 449 -24.72 11.21 -16.05
CA ARG A 449 -25.43 10.71 -17.24
C ARG A 449 -24.85 11.29 -18.52
N ILE A 450 -24.62 12.61 -18.55
CA ILE A 450 -24.03 13.29 -19.71
C ILE A 450 -22.65 12.71 -20.02
N GLU A 451 -21.83 12.48 -19.00
CA GLU A 451 -20.49 11.92 -19.16
C GLU A 451 -20.53 10.49 -19.73
N ILE A 452 -21.37 9.61 -19.17
CA ILE A 452 -21.49 8.20 -19.58
C ILE A 452 -22.15 8.05 -20.97
N GLU A 453 -23.24 8.78 -21.22
CA GLU A 453 -24.00 8.70 -22.47
C GLU A 453 -23.44 9.59 -23.59
N GLY A 454 -22.50 10.49 -23.27
CA GLY A 454 -21.90 11.42 -24.22
C GLY A 454 -22.78 12.63 -24.55
N GLY A 455 -23.83 12.89 -23.76
CA GLY A 455 -24.74 14.02 -23.93
C GLY A 455 -26.00 13.94 -23.09
N ASP A 456 -26.76 15.04 -23.02
CA ASP A 456 -28.08 15.08 -22.36
C ASP A 456 -29.15 14.57 -23.33
N LEU A 457 -29.29 13.24 -23.40
CA LEU A 457 -30.20 12.57 -24.32
C LEU A 457 -31.56 12.31 -23.67
N PRO A 458 -32.69 12.64 -24.34
CA PRO A 458 -34.02 12.42 -23.79
C PRO A 458 -34.32 10.92 -23.63
N GLY A 459 -35.23 10.57 -22.71
CA GLY A 459 -35.66 9.18 -22.51
C GLY A 459 -34.67 8.32 -21.73
N PHE A 460 -33.89 8.94 -20.83
CA PHE A 460 -33.19 8.18 -19.79
C PHE A 460 -34.21 7.46 -18.89
N ASP A 461 -33.85 6.25 -18.46
CA ASP A 461 -34.64 5.38 -17.59
C ASP A 461 -33.70 4.57 -16.70
N ALA A 462 -34.04 4.43 -15.42
CA ALA A 462 -33.22 3.71 -14.43
C ALA A 462 -32.90 2.26 -14.85
N ARG A 463 -33.74 1.62 -15.69
CA ARG A 463 -33.49 0.26 -16.21
C ARG A 463 -32.18 0.10 -16.99
N PHE A 464 -31.61 1.20 -17.51
CA PHE A 464 -30.29 1.13 -18.16
C PHE A 464 -29.17 0.85 -17.17
N VAL A 465 -29.35 1.18 -15.89
CA VAL A 465 -28.36 1.00 -14.84
C VAL A 465 -28.60 -0.33 -14.12
N ARG A 466 -27.57 -1.16 -13.95
CA ARG A 466 -27.70 -2.45 -13.25
C ARG A 466 -27.62 -2.18 -11.75
N GLU A 467 -28.41 -2.88 -10.95
CA GLU A 467 -28.13 -2.97 -9.53
C GLU A 467 -26.75 -3.60 -9.31
N TYR A 468 -26.07 -3.18 -8.26
CA TYR A 468 -24.81 -3.79 -7.88
C TYR A 468 -25.03 -5.27 -7.52
N ASP A 469 -24.22 -6.14 -8.10
CA ASP A 469 -24.20 -7.56 -7.82
C ASP A 469 -22.79 -8.09 -8.13
N SER A 470 -22.17 -8.73 -7.13
CA SER A 470 -20.81 -9.26 -7.21
C SER A 470 -20.70 -10.48 -8.14
N GLY A 471 -21.81 -11.11 -8.53
CA GLY A 471 -21.83 -12.18 -9.52
C GLY A 471 -20.80 -13.27 -9.24
N GLU A 472 -19.92 -13.54 -10.20
CA GLU A 472 -18.87 -14.57 -10.13
C GLU A 472 -17.76 -14.27 -9.11
N TYR A 473 -17.69 -13.04 -8.61
CA TYR A 473 -16.74 -12.62 -7.58
C TYR A 473 -17.25 -12.89 -6.15
N THR A 474 -18.52 -13.28 -5.98
CA THR A 474 -19.16 -13.47 -4.67
C THR A 474 -18.34 -14.35 -3.72
N GLY A 475 -17.81 -15.47 -4.22
CA GLY A 475 -16.97 -16.36 -3.40
C GLY A 475 -15.66 -15.71 -2.93
N TYR A 476 -15.06 -14.83 -3.74
CA TYR A 476 -13.83 -14.12 -3.38
C TYR A 476 -14.10 -12.99 -2.39
N VAL A 477 -15.08 -12.13 -2.66
CA VAL A 477 -15.40 -11.00 -1.78
C VAL A 477 -15.91 -11.48 -0.42
N ASN A 478 -16.65 -12.59 -0.34
CA ASN A 478 -17.06 -13.18 0.95
C ASN A 478 -15.86 -13.64 1.79
N ARG A 479 -14.80 -14.15 1.16
CA ARG A 479 -13.57 -14.53 1.85
C ARG A 479 -12.77 -13.29 2.28
N VAL A 480 -12.78 -12.23 1.48
CA VAL A 480 -12.20 -10.95 1.88
C VAL A 480 -12.98 -10.33 3.04
N ASP A 481 -14.31 -10.41 3.05
CA ASP A 481 -15.14 -9.97 4.17
C ASP A 481 -14.79 -10.72 5.47
N GLN A 482 -14.42 -12.00 5.38
CA GLN A 482 -13.91 -12.75 6.54
C GLN A 482 -12.57 -12.22 7.04
N ILE A 483 -11.66 -11.83 6.13
CA ILE A 483 -10.36 -11.21 6.48
C ILE A 483 -10.60 -9.83 7.11
N VAL A 484 -11.42 -8.98 6.48
CA VAL A 484 -11.79 -7.65 7.00
C VAL A 484 -12.46 -7.75 8.37
N ALA A 485 -13.25 -8.80 8.62
CA ALA A 485 -13.84 -9.03 9.94
C ALA A 485 -12.80 -9.38 11.03
N GLN A 486 -11.59 -9.79 10.65
CA GLN A 486 -10.47 -9.99 11.59
C GLN A 486 -9.69 -8.70 11.81
N VAL A 487 -9.29 -8.01 10.73
CA VAL A 487 -8.27 -6.94 10.77
C VAL A 487 -8.81 -5.53 10.53
N GLY A 488 -10.10 -5.41 10.23
CA GLY A 488 -10.74 -4.13 9.88
C GLY A 488 -10.57 -3.72 8.42
N MET A 489 -11.37 -2.73 8.00
CA MET A 489 -11.35 -2.21 6.63
C MET A 489 -10.08 -1.39 6.36
N ASP A 490 -9.56 -0.67 7.36
CA ASP A 490 -8.39 0.19 7.15
C ASP A 490 -7.13 -0.64 6.90
N ALA A 491 -6.99 -1.81 7.54
CA ALA A 491 -5.93 -2.76 7.21
C ALA A 491 -6.03 -3.26 5.76
N ALA A 492 -7.24 -3.54 5.27
CA ALA A 492 -7.46 -3.94 3.88
C ALA A 492 -7.09 -2.82 2.89
N ARG A 493 -7.47 -1.57 3.19
CA ARG A 493 -7.13 -0.39 2.39
C ARG A 493 -5.62 -0.11 2.43
N ALA A 494 -4.99 -0.14 3.59
CA ALA A 494 -3.56 0.06 3.76
C ALA A 494 -2.77 -1.03 3.03
N ALA A 495 -3.19 -2.29 3.11
CA ALA A 495 -2.57 -3.38 2.37
C ALA A 495 -2.67 -3.17 0.85
N PHE A 496 -3.84 -2.79 0.34
CA PHE A 496 -4.08 -2.65 -1.09
C PHE A 496 -3.47 -1.38 -1.69
N PHE A 497 -3.72 -0.21 -1.10
CA PHE A 497 -3.32 1.09 -1.66
C PHE A 497 -1.92 1.53 -1.24
N LEU A 498 -1.50 1.20 -0.02
CA LEU A 498 -0.20 1.63 0.55
C LEU A 498 0.85 0.50 0.56
N GLY A 499 0.41 -0.76 0.47
CA GLY A 499 1.29 -1.93 0.41
C GLY A 499 1.62 -2.57 1.76
N HIS A 500 0.96 -2.16 2.84
CA HIS A 500 1.12 -2.74 4.18
C HIS A 500 0.44 -4.10 4.31
N VAL A 501 0.91 -5.06 3.54
CA VAL A 501 0.31 -6.41 3.45
C VAL A 501 0.45 -7.21 4.74
N GLU A 502 1.40 -6.83 5.60
CA GLU A 502 1.56 -7.38 6.94
C GLU A 502 0.33 -7.13 7.84
N LEU A 503 -0.43 -6.05 7.60
CA LEU A 503 -1.65 -5.73 8.35
C LEU A 503 -2.80 -6.66 8.01
N ILE A 504 -2.74 -7.34 6.86
CA ILE A 504 -3.66 -8.44 6.51
C ILE A 504 -2.97 -9.80 6.65
N GLY A 505 -1.88 -9.87 7.42
CA GLY A 505 -1.22 -11.11 7.82
C GLY A 505 -0.32 -11.74 6.74
N LEU A 506 -0.08 -11.07 5.61
CA LEU A 506 0.79 -11.59 4.56
C LEU A 506 2.26 -11.29 4.83
N VAL A 507 3.14 -12.18 4.36
CA VAL A 507 4.58 -11.91 4.30
C VAL A 507 4.87 -11.00 3.10
N PRO A 508 5.51 -9.82 3.28
CA PRO A 508 5.90 -8.95 2.18
C PRO A 508 6.81 -9.67 1.17
N GLY A 509 6.37 -9.75 -0.08
CA GLY A 509 7.02 -10.50 -1.16
C GLY A 509 6.96 -12.02 -1.01
N GLY A 510 6.19 -12.55 -0.05
CA GLY A 510 6.05 -13.97 0.26
C GLY A 510 5.10 -14.74 -0.66
N ALA A 511 4.65 -14.15 -1.77
CA ALA A 511 3.82 -14.81 -2.79
C ALA A 511 2.60 -15.57 -2.22
N GLY A 512 1.82 -14.90 -1.37
CA GLY A 512 0.58 -15.38 -0.80
C GLY A 512 0.75 -16.16 0.51
N GLU A 513 1.97 -16.23 1.04
CA GLU A 513 2.28 -16.79 2.36
C GLU A 513 1.71 -15.89 3.47
N VAL A 514 0.93 -16.49 4.37
CA VAL A 514 0.51 -15.87 5.62
C VAL A 514 1.61 -16.09 6.66
N VAL A 515 1.85 -15.08 7.50
CA VAL A 515 2.86 -15.14 8.54
C VAL A 515 2.59 -16.30 9.49
N ASP A 516 3.55 -17.22 9.62
CA ASP A 516 3.55 -18.23 10.68
C ASP A 516 3.99 -17.56 12.00
N PRO A 517 3.09 -17.40 13.00
CA PRO A 517 3.40 -16.72 14.25
C PRO A 517 4.46 -17.45 15.09
N THR A 518 4.70 -18.74 14.82
CA THR A 518 5.72 -19.53 15.51
C THR A 518 7.10 -19.41 14.87
N SER A 519 7.18 -18.81 13.69
CA SER A 519 8.43 -18.65 12.95
C SER A 519 9.30 -17.53 13.54
N PRO A 520 10.64 -17.64 13.48
CA PRO A 520 11.53 -16.55 13.87
C PRO A 520 11.37 -15.27 13.03
N GLN A 521 10.69 -15.35 11.89
CA GLN A 521 10.45 -14.24 10.97
C GLN A 521 9.22 -13.42 11.35
N ALA A 522 8.28 -13.98 12.13
CA ALA A 522 7.05 -13.31 12.53
C ALA A 522 7.31 -11.94 13.18
N ALA A 523 8.24 -11.88 14.14
CA ALA A 523 8.59 -10.63 14.82
C ALA A 523 9.21 -9.57 13.88
N GLN A 524 9.80 -9.98 12.75
CA GLN A 524 10.35 -9.05 11.76
C GLN A 524 9.27 -8.47 10.84
N VAL A 525 8.21 -9.24 10.58
CA VAL A 525 7.14 -8.90 9.64
C VAL A 525 5.96 -8.21 10.32
N LEU A 526 5.56 -8.66 11.51
CA LEU A 526 4.41 -8.12 12.25
C LEU A 526 4.79 -6.96 13.17
N GLY A 527 6.09 -6.81 13.44
CA GLY A 527 6.58 -5.72 14.26
C GLY A 527 6.34 -5.92 15.76
N PRO A 528 6.67 -4.90 16.56
CA PRO A 528 6.58 -4.96 18.01
C PRO A 528 5.14 -4.80 18.53
N ASP A 529 4.80 -5.58 19.55
CA ASP A 529 3.51 -5.51 20.27
C ASP A 529 3.46 -4.41 21.33
N ARG A 530 4.61 -3.83 21.63
CA ARG A 530 4.83 -2.92 22.75
C ARG A 530 5.80 -1.84 22.33
N VAL A 531 5.62 -0.66 22.91
CA VAL A 531 6.50 0.48 22.67
C VAL A 531 7.79 0.26 23.44
N VAL A 532 8.89 0.00 22.72
CA VAL A 532 10.23 -0.05 23.29
C VAL A 532 10.69 1.37 23.57
N VAL A 533 10.77 1.73 24.84
CA VAL A 533 11.04 3.11 25.26
C VAL A 533 12.54 3.41 25.16
N PRO A 534 12.97 4.48 24.46
CA PRO A 534 14.36 4.89 24.44
C PRO A 534 14.92 5.11 25.85
N SER A 535 16.16 4.69 26.12
CA SER A 535 16.76 4.76 27.47
C SER A 535 16.90 6.18 28.03
N VAL A 536 16.80 7.21 27.17
CA VAL A 536 16.79 8.62 27.54
C VAL A 536 15.47 9.08 28.16
N ILE A 537 14.39 8.31 27.97
CA ILE A 537 13.09 8.52 28.59
C ILE A 537 13.03 7.64 29.82
N THR A 538 12.82 8.24 30.99
CA THR A 538 13.01 7.52 32.27
C THR A 538 11.74 7.29 33.07
N THR A 539 10.63 7.93 32.72
CA THR A 539 9.34 7.83 33.44
C THR A 539 8.17 7.72 32.47
N ALA A 540 6.99 7.35 32.97
CA ALA A 540 5.76 7.32 32.15
C ALA A 540 5.35 8.73 31.67
N ASN A 541 5.63 9.78 32.44
CA ASN A 541 5.48 11.17 31.99
C ASN A 541 6.36 11.48 30.77
N GLY A 542 7.60 11.00 30.76
CA GLY A 542 8.48 11.12 29.60
C GLY A 542 7.94 10.35 28.38
N VAL A 543 7.33 9.18 28.59
CA VAL A 543 6.66 8.42 27.51
C VAL A 543 5.46 9.19 26.98
N SER A 544 4.65 9.79 27.85
CA SER A 544 3.53 10.65 27.45
C SER A 544 4.02 11.82 26.57
N ILE A 545 5.17 12.40 26.89
CA ILE A 545 5.77 13.46 26.06
C ILE A 545 6.22 12.93 24.71
N LEU A 546 6.87 11.77 24.69
CA LEU A 546 7.36 11.09 23.49
C LEU A 546 6.21 10.77 22.53
N THR A 547 5.13 10.16 23.04
CA THR A 547 4.09 9.52 22.23
C THR A 547 2.82 10.33 22.08
N GLY A 548 2.61 11.35 22.91
CA GLY A 548 1.33 12.08 22.99
C GLY A 548 0.24 11.36 23.77
N ALA A 549 0.43 10.09 24.13
CA ALA A 549 -0.56 9.34 24.89
C ALA A 549 -0.73 9.91 26.31
N PRO A 550 -1.96 10.00 26.86
CA PRO A 550 -2.17 10.48 28.22
C PRO A 550 -1.45 9.59 29.24
N VAL A 551 -0.66 10.19 30.16
CA VAL A 551 0.08 9.42 31.17
C VAL A 551 -0.81 8.53 32.04
N GLY A 552 -2.06 8.96 32.29
CA GLY A 552 -3.04 8.17 33.02
C GLY A 552 -3.37 6.84 32.32
N ASP A 553 -3.50 6.87 30.99
CA ASP A 553 -3.81 5.69 30.18
C ASP A 553 -2.61 4.76 30.09
N ILE A 554 -1.39 5.32 29.97
CA ILE A 554 -0.14 4.55 30.03
C ILE A 554 -0.02 3.82 31.38
N VAL A 555 -0.23 4.52 32.49
CA VAL A 555 -0.13 3.93 33.83
C VAL A 555 -1.23 2.87 34.04
N ALA A 556 -2.45 3.12 33.56
CA ALA A 556 -3.55 2.16 33.67
C ALA A 556 -3.29 0.87 32.88
N ALA A 557 -2.70 0.98 31.69
CA ALA A 557 -2.36 -0.16 30.84
C ALA A 557 -1.17 -1.00 31.37
N ASN A 558 -0.35 -0.44 32.26
CA ASN A 558 0.86 -1.10 32.76
C ASN A 558 0.81 -1.26 34.30
N PRO A 559 0.26 -2.38 34.81
CA PRO A 559 0.15 -2.62 36.24
C PRO A 559 1.49 -2.50 36.98
N GLY A 560 1.52 -1.66 38.02
CA GLY A 560 2.71 -1.43 38.85
C GLY A 560 3.60 -0.28 38.37
N LEU A 561 3.27 0.35 37.24
CA LEU A 561 3.88 1.60 36.81
C LEU A 561 3.27 2.79 37.57
N ASP A 562 4.07 3.82 37.81
CA ASP A 562 3.64 5.11 38.37
C ASP A 562 4.18 6.24 37.50
N ALA A 563 3.47 7.37 37.43
CA ALA A 563 3.73 8.43 36.46
C ALA A 563 5.16 8.99 36.50
N ASN A 564 5.73 9.13 37.70
CA ASN A 564 7.02 9.79 37.92
C ASN A 564 8.11 8.84 38.42
N SER A 565 7.77 7.58 38.66
CA SER A 565 8.74 6.58 39.08
C SER A 565 9.61 6.13 37.89
N PRO A 566 10.88 5.75 38.13
CA PRO A 566 11.73 5.20 37.08
C PRO A 566 11.07 4.00 36.39
N LEU A 567 11.12 3.98 35.06
CA LEU A 567 10.66 2.85 34.26
C LEU A 567 11.43 1.57 34.64
N PRO A 568 10.76 0.40 34.62
CA PRO A 568 11.47 -0.86 34.79
C PRO A 568 12.45 -1.06 33.63
N ALA A 569 13.58 -1.73 33.87
CA ALA A 569 14.58 -1.98 32.84
C ALA A 569 14.00 -2.70 31.60
N SER A 570 12.97 -3.53 31.79
CA SER A 570 12.26 -4.20 30.70
C SER A 570 11.54 -3.24 29.76
N ALA A 571 11.16 -2.02 30.18
CA ALA A 571 10.55 -1.03 29.30
C ALA A 571 11.46 -0.65 28.11
N HIS A 572 12.78 -0.78 28.29
CA HIS A 572 13.78 -0.46 27.26
C HIS A 572 14.18 -1.64 26.37
N SER A 573 13.72 -2.86 26.69
CA SER A 573 14.07 -4.08 25.94
C SER A 573 12.86 -4.86 25.44
N GLU A 574 11.82 -4.97 26.27
CA GLU A 574 10.56 -5.68 26.01
C GLU A 574 9.41 -4.70 25.71
N GLY A 575 9.55 -3.44 26.09
CA GLY A 575 8.56 -2.39 25.88
C GLY A 575 7.41 -2.37 26.89
N ILE A 576 6.57 -1.35 26.78
CA ILE A 576 5.35 -1.16 27.57
C ILE A 576 4.14 -0.95 26.66
N GLU A 577 2.95 -1.10 27.21
CA GLU A 577 1.70 -0.80 26.50
C GLU A 577 1.47 0.72 26.49
N VAL A 578 1.22 1.30 25.32
CA VAL A 578 0.95 2.74 25.18
C VAL A 578 -0.31 2.89 24.33
N PRO A 579 -1.50 2.98 24.96
CA PRO A 579 -2.75 3.05 24.23
C PRO A 579 -2.80 4.19 23.22
N GLY A 580 -3.41 3.94 22.06
CA GLY A 580 -3.57 4.90 20.97
C GLY A 580 -2.33 5.10 20.08
N THR A 581 -1.22 4.41 20.37
CA THR A 581 -0.06 4.38 19.46
C THR A 581 -0.11 3.15 18.57
N SER A 582 0.48 3.25 17.39
CA SER A 582 0.67 2.13 16.46
C SER A 582 2.12 2.06 15.99
N HIS A 583 2.45 1.04 15.21
CA HIS A 583 3.77 0.93 14.58
C HIS A 583 3.64 0.87 13.07
N HIS A 584 4.58 1.54 12.40
CA HIS A 584 4.64 1.56 10.94
C HIS A 584 5.94 0.94 10.47
N ARG A 585 5.84 -0.02 9.55
CA ARG A 585 6.98 -0.64 8.90
C ARG A 585 7.31 0.11 7.62
N VAL A 586 8.51 0.67 7.55
CA VAL A 586 8.95 1.46 6.40
C VAL A 586 9.06 0.57 5.17
N LEU A 587 8.23 0.86 4.17
CA LEU A 587 8.14 0.16 2.91
C LEU A 587 9.09 0.75 1.86
N THR A 588 9.26 -0.02 0.79
CA THR A 588 9.99 0.43 -0.39
C THR A 588 9.33 -0.12 -1.63
N ALA A 589 8.66 0.76 -2.38
CA ALA A 589 8.16 0.43 -3.70
C ALA A 589 9.30 0.05 -4.63
N ARG A 590 9.06 -0.98 -5.43
CA ARG A 590 10.05 -1.56 -6.34
C ARG A 590 9.52 -1.55 -7.76
N GLY A 591 10.22 -0.83 -8.62
CA GLY A 591 10.09 -0.93 -10.07
C GLY A 591 11.08 -1.94 -10.65
N ARG A 592 11.11 -2.05 -11.98
CA ARG A 592 12.05 -2.95 -12.68
C ARG A 592 13.51 -2.56 -12.47
N THR A 593 13.78 -1.26 -12.41
CA THR A 593 15.13 -0.68 -12.27
C THR A 593 15.21 0.40 -11.20
N GLU A 594 14.08 0.72 -10.55
CA GLU A 594 13.92 1.83 -9.60
C GLU A 594 13.44 1.31 -8.25
N ARG A 595 13.77 2.05 -7.20
CA ARG A 595 13.24 1.84 -5.84
C ARG A 595 12.95 3.19 -5.22
N ALA A 596 11.87 3.26 -4.45
CA ALA A 596 11.50 4.42 -3.66
C ALA A 596 11.12 3.94 -2.27
N SER A 597 11.91 4.31 -1.26
CA SER A 597 11.60 4.06 0.14
C SER A 597 10.75 5.21 0.66
N GLU A 598 9.83 4.91 1.57
CA GLU A 598 9.04 5.94 2.24
C GLU A 598 9.94 6.94 2.96
N THR A 599 9.55 8.21 2.86
CA THR A 599 10.14 9.32 3.60
C THR A 599 9.34 9.61 4.86
N ARG A 600 9.89 10.44 5.74
CA ARG A 600 9.14 10.98 6.89
C ARG A 600 7.85 11.66 6.48
N ALA A 601 7.88 12.41 5.37
CA ALA A 601 6.71 13.11 4.84
C ALA A 601 5.62 12.14 4.35
N ASP A 602 6.01 11.05 3.69
CA ASP A 602 5.06 10.01 3.24
C ASP A 602 4.36 9.38 4.44
N ILE A 603 5.14 8.92 5.43
CA ILE A 603 4.63 8.25 6.63
C ILE A 603 3.75 9.20 7.45
N ALA A 604 4.18 10.46 7.60
CA ALA A 604 3.39 11.48 8.28
C ALA A 604 2.04 11.70 7.56
N THR A 605 2.04 11.77 6.23
CA THR A 605 0.81 11.90 5.43
C THR A 605 -0.10 10.69 5.56
N GLN A 606 0.44 9.47 5.54
CA GLN A 606 -0.34 8.24 5.65
C GLN A 606 -1.04 8.11 7.01
N HIS A 607 -0.42 8.57 8.10
CA HIS A 607 -0.99 8.53 9.44
C HIS A 607 -1.68 9.84 9.85
N GLY A 608 -1.81 10.80 8.93
CA GLY A 608 -2.39 12.11 9.25
C GLY A 608 -1.57 12.95 10.24
N ILE A 609 -0.38 12.56 10.67
CA ILE A 609 0.44 13.28 11.66
C ILE A 609 1.38 14.30 11.02
N THR A 610 2.03 15.12 11.86
CA THR A 610 3.14 15.98 11.39
C THR A 610 4.46 15.20 11.39
N GLU A 611 5.38 15.56 10.48
CA GLU A 611 6.76 15.02 10.50
C GLU A 611 7.44 15.30 11.86
N ALA A 612 7.15 16.45 12.47
CA ALA A 612 7.65 16.80 13.80
C ALA A 612 7.19 15.80 14.87
N ALA A 613 5.91 15.38 14.84
CA ALA A 613 5.38 14.36 15.75
C ALA A 613 6.04 13.00 15.51
N LEU A 614 6.24 12.61 14.25
CA LEU A 614 6.93 11.37 13.89
C LEU A 614 8.40 11.36 14.39
N VAL A 615 9.14 12.45 14.15
CA VAL A 615 10.54 12.59 14.60
C VAL A 615 10.63 12.66 16.13
N ARG A 616 9.67 13.30 16.81
CA ARG A 616 9.59 13.31 18.27
C ARG A 616 9.47 11.89 18.82
N ALA A 617 8.53 11.10 18.30
CA ALA A 617 8.33 9.72 18.69
C ALA A 617 9.52 8.81 18.33
N ASN A 618 10.27 9.19 17.28
CA ASN A 618 11.42 8.42 16.77
C ASN A 618 12.67 9.31 16.67
N PRO A 619 13.35 9.65 17.78
CA PRO A 619 14.46 10.62 17.78
C PRO A 619 15.63 10.26 16.84
N SER A 620 15.76 8.98 16.47
CA SER A 620 16.79 8.52 15.52
C SER A 620 16.59 9.05 14.09
N LEU A 621 15.42 9.59 13.77
CA LEU A 621 15.07 10.18 12.47
C LEU A 621 15.43 11.66 12.36
N ASN A 622 15.93 12.30 13.42
CA ASN A 622 16.22 13.73 13.44
C ASN A 622 17.26 14.19 12.39
N HIS A 623 18.05 13.26 11.83
CA HIS A 623 19.14 13.56 10.90
C HIS A 623 19.17 12.64 9.67
N ARG A 624 18.07 11.91 9.41
CA ARG A 624 17.99 10.95 8.31
C ARG A 624 16.55 10.60 7.98
N GLU A 625 16.36 10.12 6.75
CA GLU A 625 15.17 9.37 6.39
C GLU A 625 15.16 7.97 7.04
N PRO A 626 13.97 7.38 7.21
CA PRO A 626 13.83 6.01 7.68
C PRO A 626 14.41 5.01 6.67
N ARG A 627 14.69 3.80 7.14
CA ARG A 627 15.29 2.73 6.32
C ARG A 627 14.26 1.65 6.02
N GLU A 628 14.35 1.04 4.84
CA GLU A 628 13.51 -0.11 4.48
C GLU A 628 13.49 -1.17 5.60
N GLY A 629 12.27 -1.57 6.01
CA GLY A 629 12.02 -2.57 7.05
C GLY A 629 12.25 -2.08 8.48
N GLU A 630 12.60 -0.81 8.68
CA GLU A 630 12.63 -0.19 10.00
C GLU A 630 11.20 -0.04 10.54
N TRP A 631 11.03 -0.29 11.84
CA TRP A 631 9.78 -0.07 12.55
C TRP A 631 9.84 1.29 13.26
N LEU A 632 8.84 2.12 12.99
CA LEU A 632 8.68 3.43 13.60
C LEU A 632 7.45 3.45 14.49
N LEU A 633 7.56 4.13 15.61
CA LEU A 633 6.43 4.42 16.49
C LEU A 633 5.58 5.54 15.90
N ILE A 634 4.29 5.33 15.78
CA ILE A 634 3.32 6.35 15.40
C ILE A 634 2.68 6.90 16.67
N PRO A 635 2.84 8.21 16.96
CA PRO A 635 2.28 8.83 18.16
C PRO A 635 0.76 8.99 18.06
N VAL A 636 0.13 9.18 19.22
CA VAL A 636 -1.27 9.60 19.32
C VAL A 636 -1.42 10.99 18.69
N HIS A 637 -2.49 11.19 17.92
CA HIS A 637 -2.78 12.44 17.23
C HIS A 637 -4.27 12.80 17.28
#